data_AF-R7I2Q5-F1
#
_entry.id   AF-R7I2Q5-F1
#
_cell.length_a   1.000
_cell.length_b   1.000
_cell.length_c   1.000
_cell.angle_alpha   90.00
_cell.angle_beta   90.00
_cell.angle_gamma   90.00
#
_symmetry.space_group_name_H-M   'P 1'
#
loop_
_entity.id
_entity.type
_entity.pdbx_description
1 polymer ?
#
loop_
_entity_poly.entity_id
_entity_poly.type
_entity_poly.pdbx_seq_one_letter_code
_entity_poly.pdbx_strand_id
1 'polypeptide(L)'
;MNVLNRIRKRVKKDGLLVTGYLGGTVLAAKLKKNDKNKMYADWIAEYENDILQTEPLAYNPLISVIVPVYNVQKDMLIACIESVKAQTYINWEMCLVDDASTMPEVKETLEQYKAQEKIKIQYREKNGHISRTTNDGLQMAEGEYIGLLDCDDILSPNALYEMVKKLNEDAEYDFIYSDEDMLTEDGKTRYNPVFKTEWAPDTFMSVMYTNHFSIFKRSIAMEIGGYRVGYEGSQDYDFVLRFTEKTRKIGHVSKILYHWRSRAESVASNPETKMYAYEAAMKAKKDALERRGLQGEVEYQKQIYQSRVFYKAAGNPKISIIVPSKDNYTCIKTCFDSIVEKTTYPNYEVILIDNGSTEENKAKYQQICDKYGFVYAYHPMEFNFSRMCNLGAKKATGEYYLFLNDDTEVLVTDWLERMVGQAALGHAGAIGAKLYYPEEKRLQHIGIVNRAEGPSHYYCGGREILTDYKMQMDCNYIAVTGACLMLSKDKFEEIGGFEESLPIAYNDVDLCFKLVEKGYYNVVRNDVQLYHYESVSRGNDIADKAKRKRLEQERALLYTRHPLFDKYDPFYSENMELITNMEGLGSLNSKHATQLTIKKSQLQPIDTEMISSFMNISVFEHMKQIKFEGWFYWKNYSHNNLNSYAIILISEKGTAYRYKAQKNYHDPNGDGMYKGNPKLTGFLLAAYTDTIPAGTYKVIWEVARGITQKKYYYEEEKEVEI
;
A
#
# COMPACT_ATOMS: atom_id res chain seq x y z
N MET A 1 27.52 -24.62 -15.24
CA MET A 1 27.07 -23.88 -16.45
C MET A 1 25.60 -24.13 -16.84
N ASN A 2 24.66 -24.45 -15.94
CA ASN A 2 23.27 -24.78 -16.33
C ASN A 2 22.16 -24.39 -15.33
N VAL A 3 22.37 -23.32 -14.56
CA VAL A 3 21.33 -22.69 -13.71
C VAL A 3 20.82 -21.38 -14.36
N LEU A 4 21.72 -20.59 -14.95
CA LEU A 4 21.41 -19.36 -15.70
C LEU A 4 20.48 -19.59 -16.90
N ASN A 5 20.61 -20.72 -17.61
CA ASN A 5 19.74 -21.04 -18.75
C ASN A 5 18.34 -21.52 -18.33
N ARG A 6 18.16 -22.05 -17.11
CA ARG A 6 16.84 -22.41 -16.56
C ARG A 6 16.07 -21.17 -16.08
N ILE A 7 16.78 -20.16 -15.56
CA ILE A 7 16.20 -18.86 -15.19
C ILE A 7 15.74 -18.11 -16.45
N ARG A 8 16.57 -18.05 -17.51
CA ARG A 8 16.21 -17.38 -18.77
C ARG A 8 15.01 -17.99 -19.50
N LYS A 9 14.79 -19.31 -19.40
CA LYS A 9 13.63 -19.97 -20.03
C LYS A 9 12.30 -19.77 -19.29
N ARG A 10 12.33 -19.47 -17.99
CA ARG A 10 11.11 -19.12 -17.22
C ARG A 10 10.65 -17.69 -17.48
N VAL A 11 11.61 -16.76 -17.61
CA VAL A 11 11.34 -15.34 -17.94
C VAL A 11 10.69 -15.15 -19.33
N LYS A 12 10.88 -16.10 -20.26
CA LYS A 12 10.25 -16.03 -21.60
C LYS A 12 8.85 -16.66 -21.69
N LYS A 13 8.40 -17.44 -20.69
CA LYS A 13 7.15 -18.20 -20.79
C LYS A 13 5.99 -17.60 -19.98
N ASP A 14 6.33 -16.85 -18.93
CA ASP A 14 5.40 -16.03 -18.17
C ASP A 14 5.66 -14.59 -18.58
N GLY A 15 4.79 -14.01 -19.42
CA GLY A 15 4.88 -12.63 -19.92
C GLY A 15 4.72 -11.58 -18.80
N LEU A 16 5.65 -11.56 -17.86
CA LEU A 16 5.93 -10.46 -16.96
C LEU A 16 6.76 -9.45 -17.77
N LEU A 17 6.04 -8.54 -18.42
CA LEU A 17 6.59 -7.27 -18.85
C LEU A 17 7.22 -6.63 -17.61
N VAL A 18 8.55 -6.62 -17.56
CA VAL A 18 9.32 -5.79 -16.63
C VAL A 18 9.27 -4.38 -17.20
N THR A 19 8.11 -3.74 -17.07
CA THR A 19 7.97 -2.29 -17.15
C THR A 19 8.46 -1.74 -15.81
N GLY A 20 9.42 -0.82 -15.84
CA GLY A 20 9.84 -0.05 -14.66
C GLY A 20 8.79 0.99 -14.24
N TYR A 21 7.51 0.69 -14.40
CA TYR A 21 6.38 1.55 -14.09
C TYR A 21 5.42 0.79 -13.16
N LEU A 22 4.82 1.54 -12.25
CA LEU A 22 4.18 1.03 -11.05
C LEU A 22 2.99 0.13 -11.32
N GLY A 23 2.65 -0.62 -10.27
CA GLY A 23 1.24 -0.90 -10.03
C GLY A 23 0.84 -2.35 -10.06
N GLY A 24 1.77 -3.28 -10.14
CA GLY A 24 1.55 -4.58 -9.52
C GLY A 24 2.08 -4.53 -8.10
N THR A 25 1.31 -4.07 -7.12
CA THR A 25 1.33 -4.79 -5.85
C THR A 25 1.21 -6.25 -6.26
N VAL A 26 2.11 -7.12 -5.81
CA VAL A 26 2.08 -8.52 -6.21
C VAL A 26 0.80 -9.12 -5.61
N LEU A 27 -0.32 -8.92 -6.30
CA LEU A 27 -1.56 -9.66 -6.18
C LEU A 27 -1.12 -11.08 -6.52
N ALA A 28 -0.83 -11.83 -5.48
CA ALA A 28 -0.38 -13.20 -5.43
C ALA A 28 0.58 -13.66 -6.56
N ALA A 29 1.85 -13.85 -6.19
CA ALA A 29 2.78 -14.74 -6.91
C ALA A 29 2.31 -16.21 -7.01
N LYS A 30 1.07 -16.52 -6.58
CA LYS A 30 0.47 -17.85 -6.53
C LYS A 30 -0.71 -18.07 -7.49
N LEU A 31 -1.32 -17.03 -8.05
CA LEU A 31 -2.48 -17.18 -8.96
C LEU A 31 -2.06 -17.32 -10.42
N LYS A 32 -2.77 -18.17 -11.17
CA LYS A 32 -2.59 -18.28 -12.63
C LYS A 32 -3.11 -16.99 -13.28
N LYS A 33 -2.48 -16.56 -14.38
CA LYS A 33 -2.85 -15.35 -15.13
C LYS A 33 -4.35 -15.27 -15.48
N ASN A 34 -4.97 -16.40 -15.84
CA ASN A 34 -6.39 -16.45 -16.18
C ASN A 34 -7.30 -16.16 -14.98
N ASP A 35 -6.89 -16.52 -13.76
CA ASP A 35 -7.68 -16.27 -12.55
C ASP A 35 -7.67 -14.77 -12.22
N LYS A 36 -6.52 -14.09 -12.39
CA LYS A 36 -6.39 -12.65 -12.18
C LYS A 36 -7.23 -11.83 -13.16
N ASN A 37 -7.21 -12.18 -14.44
CA ASN A 37 -8.01 -11.50 -15.45
C ASN A 37 -9.51 -11.64 -15.19
N LYS A 38 -9.95 -12.83 -14.75
CA LYS A 38 -11.35 -13.05 -14.41
C LYS A 38 -11.76 -12.18 -13.23
N MET A 39 -10.96 -12.15 -12.17
CA MET A 39 -11.25 -11.33 -11.00
C MET A 39 -11.34 -9.85 -11.32
N TYR A 40 -10.45 -9.35 -12.17
CA TYR A 40 -10.51 -7.96 -12.57
C TYR A 40 -11.75 -7.68 -13.42
N ALA A 41 -12.16 -8.61 -14.29
CA ALA A 41 -13.43 -8.49 -15.01
C ALA A 41 -14.65 -8.48 -14.06
N ASP A 42 -14.63 -9.29 -13.00
CA ASP A 42 -15.68 -9.29 -11.97
C ASP A 42 -15.68 -7.93 -11.21
N TRP A 43 -14.51 -7.40 -10.87
CA TRP A 43 -14.35 -6.06 -10.27
C TRP A 43 -14.91 -4.95 -11.18
N ILE A 44 -14.58 -4.97 -12.48
CA ILE A 44 -15.12 -4.00 -13.45
C ILE A 44 -16.65 -4.08 -13.48
N ALA A 45 -17.22 -5.28 -13.54
CA ALA A 45 -18.67 -5.46 -13.59
C ALA A 45 -19.39 -4.95 -12.33
N GLU A 46 -18.74 -5.00 -11.17
CA GLU A 46 -19.30 -4.57 -9.89
C GLU A 46 -19.14 -3.06 -9.66
N TYR A 47 -17.97 -2.50 -9.95
CA TYR A 47 -17.62 -1.13 -9.55
C TYR A 47 -17.64 -0.11 -10.68
N GLU A 48 -17.83 -0.53 -11.93
CA GLU A 48 -17.92 0.37 -13.09
C GLU A 48 -19.27 0.27 -13.84
N ASN A 49 -20.33 -0.25 -13.21
CA ASN A 49 -21.66 -0.39 -13.81
C ASN A 49 -22.34 0.95 -14.13
N ASP A 50 -22.04 2.00 -13.37
CA ASP A 50 -22.72 3.31 -13.44
C ASP A 50 -21.80 4.45 -13.93
N ILE A 51 -20.69 4.14 -14.59
CA ILE A 51 -19.72 5.17 -15.02
C ILE A 51 -20.31 6.23 -15.95
N LEU A 52 -21.41 5.94 -16.66
CA LEU A 52 -22.06 6.93 -17.54
C LEU A 52 -22.98 7.91 -16.79
N GLN A 53 -23.28 7.64 -15.52
CA GLN A 53 -24.12 8.53 -14.71
C GLN A 53 -23.32 9.76 -14.29
N THR A 54 -23.89 10.94 -14.52
CA THR A 54 -23.27 12.23 -14.16
C THR A 54 -24.26 13.11 -13.41
N GLU A 55 -23.72 13.98 -12.58
CA GLU A 55 -24.44 15.01 -11.84
C GLU A 55 -24.01 16.40 -12.35
N PRO A 56 -24.86 17.43 -12.25
CA PRO A 56 -24.46 18.78 -12.60
C PRO A 56 -23.29 19.28 -11.74
N LEU A 57 -22.26 19.83 -12.39
CA LEU A 57 -21.08 20.40 -11.73
C LEU A 57 -21.18 21.93 -11.71
N ALA A 58 -20.90 22.54 -10.55
CA ALA A 58 -20.94 23.99 -10.38
C ALA A 58 -19.71 24.67 -10.99
N TYR A 59 -18.54 24.08 -10.76
CA TYR A 59 -17.29 24.46 -11.39
C TYR A 59 -17.06 23.59 -12.62
N ASN A 60 -16.93 24.23 -13.78
CA ASN A 60 -16.95 23.57 -15.09
C ASN A 60 -15.82 24.07 -16.01
N PRO A 61 -14.53 23.93 -15.61
CA PRO A 61 -13.39 24.47 -16.36
C PRO A 61 -13.16 23.75 -17.70
N LEU A 62 -12.70 24.48 -18.71
CA LEU A 62 -12.29 23.85 -19.97
C LEU A 62 -11.06 22.96 -19.73
N ILE A 63 -11.12 21.69 -20.16
CA ILE A 63 -9.98 20.78 -20.16
C ILE A 63 -9.41 20.63 -21.58
N SER A 64 -8.13 20.94 -21.77
CA SER A 64 -7.43 20.68 -23.04
C SER A 64 -6.71 19.33 -22.99
N VAL A 65 -7.19 18.33 -23.73
CA VAL A 65 -6.52 17.03 -23.83
C VAL A 65 -5.42 17.09 -24.89
N ILE A 66 -4.17 17.01 -24.47
CA ILE A 66 -2.98 17.05 -25.34
C ILE A 66 -2.60 15.63 -25.73
N VAL A 67 -2.47 15.38 -27.04
CA VAL A 67 -2.11 14.08 -27.59
C VAL A 67 -0.97 14.24 -28.60
N PRO A 68 0.27 13.93 -28.20
CA PRO A 68 1.39 13.75 -29.11
C PRO A 68 1.17 12.52 -30.00
N VAL A 69 1.31 12.67 -31.32
CA VAL A 69 1.07 11.60 -32.29
C VAL A 69 2.36 11.29 -33.05
N TYR A 70 2.78 10.03 -33.07
CA TYR A 70 3.88 9.58 -33.90
C TYR A 70 3.74 8.10 -34.27
N ASN A 71 3.66 7.79 -35.58
CA ASN A 71 3.70 6.43 -36.13
C ASN A 71 2.84 5.41 -35.36
N VAL A 72 1.53 5.66 -35.34
CA VAL A 72 0.53 4.83 -34.66
C VAL A 72 -0.45 4.24 -35.68
N GLN A 73 -0.92 3.01 -35.43
CA GLN A 73 -1.89 2.36 -36.30
C GLN A 73 -3.21 3.12 -36.32
N LYS A 74 -3.81 3.24 -37.50
CA LYS A 74 -5.08 3.94 -37.72
C LYS A 74 -6.16 3.61 -36.68
N ASP A 75 -6.42 2.33 -36.43
CA ASP A 75 -7.52 1.90 -35.54
C ASP A 75 -7.27 2.32 -34.08
N MET A 76 -6.01 2.36 -33.65
CA MET A 76 -5.65 2.81 -32.29
C MET A 76 -5.81 4.32 -32.16
N LEU A 77 -5.35 5.08 -33.15
CA LEU A 77 -5.52 6.55 -33.18
C LEU A 77 -6.99 6.95 -33.23
N ILE A 78 -7.81 6.25 -34.02
CA ILE A 78 -9.26 6.45 -34.04
C ILE A 78 -9.85 6.16 -32.66
N ALA A 79 -9.49 5.04 -32.03
CA ALA A 79 -10.01 4.69 -30.71
C ALA A 79 -9.62 5.73 -29.63
N CYS A 80 -8.39 6.25 -29.68
CA CYS A 80 -7.91 7.34 -28.82
C CYS A 80 -8.79 8.59 -28.98
N ILE A 81 -8.94 9.09 -30.21
CA ILE A 81 -9.74 10.30 -30.50
C ILE A 81 -11.20 10.11 -30.12
N GLU A 82 -11.80 8.98 -30.48
CA GLU A 82 -13.20 8.69 -30.15
C GLU A 82 -13.44 8.54 -28.64
N SER A 83 -12.44 8.09 -27.87
CA SER A 83 -12.55 8.01 -26.41
C SER A 83 -12.69 9.38 -25.74
N VAL A 84 -12.04 10.41 -26.30
CA VAL A 84 -12.18 11.81 -25.84
C VAL A 84 -13.51 12.40 -26.32
N LYS A 85 -13.93 12.11 -27.56
CA LYS A 85 -15.22 12.57 -28.08
C LYS A 85 -16.42 12.01 -27.31
N ALA A 86 -16.29 10.78 -26.80
CA ALA A 86 -17.33 10.07 -26.07
C ALA A 86 -17.39 10.43 -24.57
N GLN A 87 -16.59 11.39 -24.10
CA GLN A 87 -16.57 11.78 -22.68
C GLN A 87 -17.93 12.33 -22.24
N THR A 88 -18.38 11.90 -21.05
CA THR A 88 -19.63 12.41 -20.44
C THR A 88 -19.51 13.87 -20.01
N TYR A 89 -18.29 14.32 -19.71
CA TYR A 89 -17.96 15.73 -19.56
C TYR A 89 -17.86 16.39 -20.94
N ILE A 90 -18.51 17.53 -21.14
CA ILE A 90 -18.61 18.16 -22.47
C ILE A 90 -17.71 19.38 -22.67
N ASN A 91 -17.18 19.99 -21.61
CA ASN A 91 -16.38 21.22 -21.72
C ASN A 91 -14.89 20.90 -21.91
N TRP A 92 -14.58 20.32 -23.06
CA TRP A 92 -13.21 19.95 -23.42
C TRP A 92 -12.86 20.41 -24.83
N GLU A 93 -11.56 20.48 -25.08
CA GLU A 93 -10.97 20.54 -26.40
C GLU A 93 -9.82 19.53 -26.49
N MET A 94 -9.39 19.18 -27.70
CA MET A 94 -8.32 18.24 -27.95
C MET A 94 -7.25 18.87 -28.83
N CYS A 95 -5.99 18.76 -28.42
CA CYS A 95 -4.82 19.26 -29.14
C CYS A 95 -3.99 18.08 -29.67
N LEU A 96 -4.19 17.74 -30.94
CA LEU A 96 -3.46 16.69 -31.65
C LEU A 96 -2.21 17.28 -32.29
N VAL A 97 -1.03 16.75 -31.97
CA VAL A 97 0.24 17.21 -32.58
C VAL A 97 0.95 16.03 -33.23
N ASP A 98 0.96 16.01 -34.56
CA ASP A 98 1.72 15.02 -35.34
C ASP A 98 3.20 15.37 -35.39
N ASP A 99 4.06 14.52 -34.81
CA ASP A 99 5.50 14.70 -34.72
C ASP A 99 6.26 14.21 -35.96
N ALA A 100 5.80 14.68 -37.12
CA ALA A 100 6.30 14.28 -38.44
C ALA A 100 6.23 12.75 -38.66
N SER A 101 5.04 12.16 -38.45
CA SER A 101 4.82 10.73 -38.70
C SER A 101 5.20 10.33 -40.11
N THR A 102 5.90 9.19 -40.22
CA THR A 102 6.27 8.59 -41.51
C THR A 102 5.18 7.70 -42.09
N MET A 103 4.22 7.28 -41.26
CA MET A 103 3.07 6.48 -41.67
C MET A 103 1.99 7.37 -42.32
N PRO A 104 1.68 7.23 -43.62
CA PRO A 104 0.69 8.08 -44.30
C PRO A 104 -0.70 8.02 -43.66
N GLU A 105 -1.08 6.85 -43.15
CA GLU A 105 -2.36 6.60 -42.49
C GLU A 105 -2.60 7.47 -41.26
N VAL A 106 -1.55 7.93 -40.57
CA VAL A 106 -1.69 8.86 -39.44
C VAL A 106 -2.27 10.18 -39.93
N LYS A 107 -1.67 10.77 -40.97
CA LYS A 107 -2.12 12.04 -41.54
C LYS A 107 -3.51 11.90 -42.15
N GLU A 108 -3.77 10.82 -42.89
CA GLU A 108 -5.09 10.52 -43.45
C GLU A 108 -6.17 10.38 -42.36
N THR A 109 -5.82 9.84 -41.20
CA THR A 109 -6.72 9.72 -40.05
C THR A 109 -6.98 11.08 -39.43
N LEU A 110 -5.93 11.87 -39.15
CA LEU A 110 -6.06 13.20 -38.56
C LEU A 110 -6.89 14.16 -39.44
N GLU A 111 -6.74 14.12 -40.76
CA GLU A 111 -7.52 14.96 -41.68
C GLU A 111 -9.03 14.68 -41.62
N GLN A 112 -9.46 13.47 -41.21
CA GLN A 112 -10.89 13.16 -41.00
C GLN A 112 -11.51 13.95 -39.83
N TYR A 113 -10.68 14.40 -38.88
CA TYR A 113 -11.11 15.13 -37.68
C TYR A 113 -10.91 16.64 -37.78
N LYS A 114 -10.28 17.14 -38.85
CA LYS A 114 -9.92 18.57 -38.99
C LYS A 114 -11.10 19.53 -39.01
N ALA A 115 -12.29 19.07 -39.40
CA ALA A 115 -13.51 19.86 -39.41
C ALA A 115 -14.23 19.89 -38.04
N GLN A 116 -13.76 19.15 -37.04
CA GLN A 116 -14.37 19.10 -35.71
C GLN A 116 -13.95 20.33 -34.89
N GLU A 117 -14.91 21.14 -34.45
CA GLU A 117 -14.67 22.43 -33.76
C GLU A 117 -13.80 22.30 -32.50
N LYS A 118 -13.98 21.21 -31.73
CA LYS A 118 -13.24 20.95 -30.49
C LYS A 118 -11.87 20.30 -30.69
N ILE A 119 -11.45 20.02 -31.93
CA ILE A 119 -10.20 19.32 -32.22
C ILE A 119 -9.27 20.24 -33.01
N LYS A 120 -8.14 20.58 -32.38
CA LYS A 120 -7.05 21.35 -32.96
C LYS A 120 -5.96 20.38 -33.42
N ILE A 121 -5.46 20.56 -34.64
CA ILE A 121 -4.44 19.68 -35.22
C ILE A 121 -3.25 20.50 -35.70
N GLN A 122 -2.05 20.13 -35.26
CA GLN A 122 -0.78 20.68 -35.72
C GLN A 122 0.11 19.58 -36.29
N TYR A 123 0.81 19.90 -37.40
CA TYR A 123 1.77 19.00 -38.03
C TYR A 123 3.17 19.59 -37.91
N ARG A 124 4.09 18.86 -37.30
CA ARG A 124 5.50 19.25 -37.23
C ARG A 124 6.21 18.86 -38.52
N GLU A 125 7.12 19.72 -38.98
CA GLU A 125 7.95 19.42 -40.17
C GLU A 125 9.09 18.45 -39.86
N LYS A 126 9.51 18.37 -38.59
CA LYS A 126 10.62 17.55 -38.12
C LYS A 126 10.27 16.91 -36.79
N ASN A 127 10.62 15.63 -36.66
CA ASN A 127 10.47 14.87 -35.43
C ASN A 127 11.24 15.57 -34.29
N GLY A 128 10.51 15.97 -33.26
CA GLY A 128 10.98 16.68 -32.08
C GLY A 128 10.95 15.83 -30.81
N HIS A 129 10.53 14.56 -30.92
CA HIS A 129 10.26 13.64 -29.82
C HIS A 129 9.16 14.13 -28.88
N ILE A 130 8.81 13.28 -27.91
CA ILE A 130 7.68 13.48 -26.99
C ILE A 130 7.69 14.87 -26.34
N SER A 131 8.81 15.35 -25.80
CA SER A 131 8.86 16.61 -25.06
C SER A 131 8.51 17.84 -25.90
N ARG A 132 9.02 17.94 -27.14
CA ARG A 132 8.71 19.11 -28.00
C ARG A 132 7.28 19.03 -28.51
N THR A 133 6.82 17.84 -28.85
CA THR A 133 5.47 17.60 -29.36
C THR A 133 4.41 17.89 -28.29
N THR A 134 4.63 17.45 -27.05
CA THR A 134 3.73 17.79 -25.94
C THR A 134 3.75 19.29 -25.65
N ASN A 135 4.90 19.95 -25.75
CA ASN A 135 4.99 21.41 -25.56
C ASN A 135 4.24 22.20 -26.65
N ASP A 136 4.29 21.77 -27.91
CA ASP A 136 3.48 22.38 -28.98
C ASP A 136 1.99 22.26 -28.62
N GLY A 137 1.55 21.09 -28.14
CA GLY A 137 0.18 20.88 -27.67
C GLY A 137 -0.18 21.77 -26.48
N LEU A 138 0.75 21.98 -25.55
CA LEU A 138 0.59 22.91 -24.42
C LEU A 138 0.41 24.36 -24.89
N GLN A 139 1.09 24.78 -25.96
CA GLN A 139 0.89 26.11 -26.55
C GLN A 139 -0.46 26.24 -27.26
N MET A 140 -0.99 25.16 -27.84
CA MET A 140 -2.31 25.13 -28.49
C MET A 140 -3.48 25.13 -27.50
N ALA A 141 -3.25 24.61 -26.29
CA ALA A 141 -4.24 24.48 -25.25
C ALA A 141 -4.75 25.84 -24.75
N GLU A 142 -6.06 25.97 -24.59
CA GLU A 142 -6.79 27.12 -24.04
C GLU A 142 -7.47 26.81 -22.70
N GLY A 143 -7.57 25.54 -22.34
CA GLY A 143 -8.18 25.06 -21.12
C GLY A 143 -7.47 25.57 -19.87
N GLU A 144 -8.24 25.71 -18.79
CA GLU A 144 -7.69 26.05 -17.48
C GLU A 144 -6.78 24.92 -16.96
N TYR A 145 -7.13 23.68 -17.32
CA TYR A 145 -6.33 22.50 -17.08
C TYR A 145 -5.98 21.82 -18.40
N ILE A 146 -4.81 21.20 -18.43
CA ILE A 146 -4.39 20.29 -19.49
C ILE A 146 -4.52 18.85 -19.00
N GLY A 147 -4.98 17.94 -19.85
CA GLY A 147 -4.92 16.49 -19.65
C GLY A 147 -3.97 15.86 -20.66
N LEU A 148 -3.29 14.78 -20.29
CA LEU A 148 -2.35 14.09 -21.17
C LEU A 148 -2.90 12.72 -21.60
N LEU A 149 -2.75 12.38 -22.86
CA LEU A 149 -3.19 11.09 -23.40
C LEU A 149 -2.25 10.65 -24.53
N ASP A 150 -1.78 9.40 -24.47
CA ASP A 150 -0.99 8.81 -25.54
C ASP A 150 -1.88 8.40 -26.73
N CYS A 151 -1.35 8.58 -27.94
CA CYS A 151 -2.11 8.41 -29.19
C CYS A 151 -2.58 6.97 -29.48
N ASP A 152 -2.15 5.99 -28.70
CA ASP A 152 -2.57 4.59 -28.75
C ASP A 152 -3.44 4.15 -27.56
N ASP A 153 -3.66 5.02 -26.58
CA ASP A 153 -4.39 4.71 -25.34
C ASP A 153 -5.82 5.26 -25.37
N ILE A 154 -6.61 4.87 -24.36
CA ILE A 154 -8.04 5.18 -24.28
C ILE A 154 -8.37 5.69 -22.89
N LEU A 155 -9.20 6.74 -22.82
CA LEU A 155 -9.81 7.19 -21.57
C LEU A 155 -11.10 6.43 -21.27
N SER A 156 -11.36 6.19 -19.98
CA SER A 156 -12.70 5.77 -19.54
C SER A 156 -13.75 6.82 -19.95
N PRO A 157 -14.98 6.44 -20.34
CA PRO A 157 -16.03 7.39 -20.77
C PRO A 157 -16.33 8.55 -19.79
N ASN A 158 -16.01 8.39 -18.51
CA ASN A 158 -16.21 9.41 -17.47
C ASN A 158 -14.92 10.06 -16.97
N ALA A 159 -13.77 9.79 -17.60
CA ALA A 159 -12.47 10.24 -17.12
C ALA A 159 -12.42 11.75 -16.84
N LEU A 160 -12.84 12.58 -17.79
CA LEU A 160 -12.87 14.03 -17.62
C LEU A 160 -13.91 14.47 -16.58
N TYR A 161 -15.06 13.80 -16.52
CA TYR A 161 -16.10 14.13 -15.54
C TYR A 161 -15.61 13.89 -14.12
N GLU A 162 -14.97 12.75 -13.84
CA GLU A 162 -14.47 12.41 -12.50
C GLU A 162 -13.34 13.34 -12.06
N MET A 163 -12.46 13.75 -12.98
CA MET A 163 -11.43 14.75 -12.69
C MET A 163 -12.04 16.10 -12.30
N VAL A 164 -13.07 16.56 -13.04
CA VAL A 164 -13.75 17.83 -12.71
C VAL A 164 -14.65 17.70 -11.49
N LYS A 165 -15.23 16.52 -11.24
CA LYS A 165 -15.94 16.22 -9.99
C LYS A 165 -15.00 16.39 -8.79
N LYS A 166 -13.75 15.92 -8.90
CA LYS A 166 -12.72 16.14 -7.87
C LYS A 166 -12.39 17.63 -7.68
N LEU A 167 -12.35 18.42 -8.77
CA LEU A 167 -12.22 19.89 -8.69
C LEU A 167 -13.44 20.57 -8.05
N ASN A 168 -14.62 19.93 -8.02
CA ASN A 168 -15.78 20.46 -7.30
C ASN A 168 -15.76 20.12 -5.81
N GLU A 169 -14.96 19.13 -5.39
CA GLU A 169 -14.68 18.90 -3.96
C GLU A 169 -13.74 19.98 -3.40
N ASP A 170 -12.72 20.36 -4.17
CA ASP A 170 -11.83 21.48 -3.88
C ASP A 170 -11.32 22.11 -5.18
N ALA A 171 -11.74 23.34 -5.47
CA ALA A 171 -11.36 24.08 -6.67
C ALA A 171 -9.90 24.56 -6.63
N GLU A 172 -9.20 24.41 -5.50
CA GLU A 172 -7.79 24.75 -5.37
C GLU A 172 -6.84 23.67 -5.89
N TYR A 173 -7.32 22.47 -6.25
CA TYR A 173 -6.44 21.44 -6.82
C TYR A 173 -5.76 21.95 -8.10
N ASP A 174 -4.45 21.85 -8.12
CA ASP A 174 -3.60 22.26 -9.25
C ASP A 174 -3.14 21.04 -10.08
N PHE A 175 -3.16 19.85 -9.48
CA PHE A 175 -2.76 18.59 -10.11
C PHE A 175 -3.65 17.47 -9.59
N ILE A 176 -4.27 16.70 -10.49
CA ILE A 176 -5.06 15.52 -10.15
C ILE A 176 -4.63 14.35 -11.01
N TYR A 177 -4.40 13.19 -10.41
CA TYR A 177 -4.09 11.93 -11.10
C TYR A 177 -5.13 10.85 -10.76
N SER A 178 -5.26 9.84 -11.60
CA SER A 178 -6.19 8.73 -11.40
C SER A 178 -5.52 7.37 -11.41
N ASP A 179 -6.23 6.32 -10.98
CA ASP A 179 -5.84 4.94 -11.22
C ASP A 179 -5.87 4.58 -12.72
N GLU A 180 -5.24 3.46 -13.07
CA GLU A 180 -5.11 2.98 -14.45
C GLU A 180 -5.09 1.46 -14.53
N ASP A 181 -5.30 0.93 -15.74
CA ASP A 181 -5.06 -0.48 -16.05
C ASP A 181 -4.39 -0.62 -17.43
N MET A 182 -4.19 -1.87 -17.85
CA MET A 182 -3.73 -2.17 -19.21
C MET A 182 -4.85 -2.68 -20.09
N LEU A 183 -4.77 -2.34 -21.37
CA LEU A 183 -5.61 -2.80 -22.45
C LEU A 183 -4.80 -3.67 -23.42
N THR A 184 -5.38 -4.76 -23.89
CA THR A 184 -4.75 -5.58 -24.92
C THR A 184 -4.55 -4.79 -26.22
N GLU A 185 -3.55 -5.19 -27.02
CA GLU A 185 -3.21 -4.52 -28.29
C GLU A 185 -4.42 -4.37 -29.23
N ASP A 186 -5.32 -5.36 -29.25
CA ASP A 186 -6.57 -5.35 -30.03
C ASP A 186 -7.69 -4.45 -29.45
N GLY A 187 -7.47 -3.86 -28.27
CA GLY A 187 -8.40 -2.94 -27.61
C GLY A 187 -9.58 -3.61 -26.91
N LYS A 188 -9.57 -4.93 -26.72
CA LYS A 188 -10.77 -5.67 -26.27
C LYS A 188 -10.79 -6.04 -24.80
N THR A 189 -9.63 -6.30 -24.20
CA THR A 189 -9.55 -6.87 -22.84
C THR A 189 -8.71 -5.98 -21.94
N ARG A 190 -9.30 -5.57 -20.82
CA ARG A 190 -8.64 -4.86 -19.73
C ARG A 190 -8.02 -5.82 -18.72
N TYR A 191 -6.85 -5.52 -18.17
CA TYR A 191 -6.11 -6.36 -17.23
C TYR A 191 -5.06 -5.57 -16.42
N ASN A 192 -4.54 -6.17 -15.35
CA ASN A 192 -3.50 -5.59 -14.47
C ASN A 192 -3.85 -4.16 -13.98
N PRO A 193 -4.88 -4.00 -13.14
CA PRO A 193 -5.18 -2.71 -12.53
C PRO A 193 -4.03 -2.25 -11.64
N VAL A 194 -3.83 -0.93 -11.63
CA VAL A 194 -2.88 -0.20 -10.81
C VAL A 194 -3.68 0.76 -9.93
N PHE A 195 -3.94 0.32 -8.70
CA PHE A 195 -4.56 1.15 -7.68
C PHE A 195 -3.50 1.95 -6.93
N LYS A 196 -3.56 3.27 -7.03
CA LYS A 196 -2.55 4.21 -6.54
C LYS A 196 -2.92 4.70 -5.14
N THR A 197 -1.90 5.24 -4.49
CA THR A 197 -2.01 5.92 -3.19
C THR A 197 -2.48 7.35 -3.42
N GLU A 198 -3.02 7.99 -2.38
CA GLU A 198 -3.03 9.44 -2.25
C GLU A 198 -1.61 10.02 -2.35
N TRP A 199 -1.49 11.35 -2.46
CA TRP A 199 -0.19 12.00 -2.67
C TRP A 199 0.84 11.57 -1.61
N ALA A 200 1.95 11.01 -2.06
CA ALA A 200 2.95 10.33 -1.26
C ALA A 200 4.35 10.74 -1.75
N PRO A 201 4.93 11.85 -1.23
CA PRO A 201 6.11 12.47 -1.82
C PRO A 201 7.37 11.60 -1.76
N ASP A 202 7.51 10.73 -0.77
CA ASP A 202 8.68 9.85 -0.63
C ASP A 202 8.55 8.60 -1.50
N THR A 203 7.33 8.04 -1.58
CA THR A 203 7.00 7.03 -2.60
C THR A 203 7.23 7.60 -3.99
N PHE A 204 6.82 8.86 -4.23
CA PHE A 204 7.01 9.55 -5.51
C PHE A 204 8.49 9.79 -5.81
N MET A 205 9.32 10.16 -4.83
CA MET A 205 10.77 10.27 -4.99
C MET A 205 11.46 8.93 -5.22
N SER A 206 10.84 7.82 -4.84
CA SER A 206 11.30 6.47 -5.18
C SER A 206 10.83 6.03 -6.56
N VAL A 207 9.56 6.26 -6.90
CA VAL A 207 8.90 5.70 -8.09
C VAL A 207 7.80 6.64 -8.62
N MET A 208 7.77 6.86 -9.95
CA MET A 208 6.84 7.76 -10.65
C MET A 208 5.40 7.21 -10.75
N TYR A 209 4.64 7.23 -9.66
CA TYR A 209 3.35 6.50 -9.57
C TYR A 209 2.13 7.23 -10.13
N THR A 210 2.27 8.51 -10.44
CA THR A 210 1.16 9.37 -10.85
C THR A 210 0.90 9.39 -12.36
N ASN A 211 1.72 8.72 -13.18
CA ASN A 211 1.38 8.43 -14.59
C ASN A 211 -0.03 7.82 -14.69
N HIS A 212 -0.70 7.68 -15.84
CA HIS A 212 -0.61 8.38 -17.11
C HIS A 212 -1.66 9.50 -17.15
N PHE A 213 -2.94 9.18 -16.89
CA PHE A 213 -3.97 10.21 -16.94
C PHE A 213 -3.92 11.09 -15.71
N SER A 214 -3.63 12.35 -15.98
CA SER A 214 -3.52 13.40 -15.01
C SER A 214 -3.99 14.70 -15.65
N ILE A 215 -4.64 15.53 -14.86
CA ILE A 215 -4.90 16.92 -15.23
C ILE A 215 -4.00 17.86 -14.43
N PHE A 216 -3.43 18.85 -15.11
CA PHE A 216 -2.52 19.84 -14.55
C PHE A 216 -3.04 21.24 -14.84
N LYS A 217 -2.98 22.12 -13.85
CA LYS A 217 -3.30 23.52 -14.05
C LYS A 217 -2.35 24.12 -15.08
N ARG A 218 -2.93 24.62 -16.17
CA ARG A 218 -2.17 25.06 -17.34
C ARG A 218 -1.21 26.19 -17.00
N SER A 219 -1.61 27.12 -16.12
CA SER A 219 -0.76 28.25 -15.73
C SER A 219 0.55 27.80 -15.09
N ILE A 220 0.53 26.77 -14.24
CA ILE A 220 1.74 26.23 -13.60
C ILE A 220 2.57 25.47 -14.64
N ALA A 221 1.93 24.66 -15.50
CA ALA A 221 2.63 23.95 -16.58
C ALA A 221 3.41 24.92 -17.50
N MET A 222 2.81 26.07 -17.80
CA MET A 222 3.45 27.16 -18.56
C MET A 222 4.56 27.85 -17.76
N GLU A 223 4.34 28.14 -16.48
CA GLU A 223 5.34 28.77 -15.59
C GLU A 223 6.63 27.95 -15.50
N ILE A 224 6.51 26.62 -15.37
CA ILE A 224 7.67 25.72 -15.28
C ILE A 224 8.32 25.43 -16.65
N GLY A 225 7.80 26.00 -17.74
CA GLY A 225 8.33 25.86 -19.10
C GLY A 225 7.99 24.55 -19.80
N GLY A 226 6.93 23.85 -19.37
CA GLY A 226 6.52 22.57 -19.96
C GLY A 226 7.54 21.45 -19.78
N TYR A 227 7.65 20.58 -20.78
CA TYR A 227 8.55 19.44 -20.84
C TYR A 227 9.96 19.82 -21.28
N ARG A 228 10.99 19.26 -20.63
CA ARG A 228 12.40 19.51 -20.98
C ARG A 228 12.93 18.43 -21.90
N VAL A 229 13.69 18.85 -22.91
CA VAL A 229 14.47 17.95 -23.79
C VAL A 229 15.63 17.35 -22.99
N GLY A 230 16.00 16.10 -23.29
CA GLY A 230 17.05 15.36 -22.59
C GLY A 230 16.57 14.63 -21.33
N TYR A 231 15.25 14.39 -21.24
CA TYR A 231 14.58 13.54 -20.24
C TYR A 231 13.65 12.52 -20.91
N GLU A 232 13.74 12.35 -22.23
CA GLU A 232 12.93 11.39 -22.97
C GLU A 232 13.00 10.00 -22.29
N GLY A 233 11.88 9.31 -22.22
CA GLY A 233 11.70 8.06 -21.47
C GLY A 233 11.35 8.25 -19.99
N SER A 234 11.61 9.44 -19.42
CA SER A 234 11.21 9.83 -18.05
C SER A 234 10.75 11.29 -17.97
N GLN A 235 10.25 11.83 -19.09
CA GLN A 235 9.91 13.24 -19.21
C GLN A 235 8.76 13.63 -18.28
N ASP A 236 7.83 12.72 -18.01
CA ASP A 236 6.71 12.94 -17.10
C ASP A 236 7.19 13.03 -15.65
N TYR A 237 8.21 12.25 -15.29
CA TYR A 237 8.79 12.32 -13.95
C TYR A 237 9.49 13.66 -13.71
N ASP A 238 10.27 14.14 -14.68
CA ASP A 238 10.86 15.47 -14.64
C ASP A 238 9.79 16.57 -14.52
N PHE A 239 8.73 16.48 -15.33
CA PHE A 239 7.64 17.44 -15.34
C PHE A 239 6.93 17.51 -13.99
N VAL A 240 6.51 16.37 -13.45
CA VAL A 240 5.78 16.32 -12.17
C VAL A 240 6.68 16.67 -10.98
N LEU A 241 7.97 16.32 -10.99
CA LEU A 241 8.91 16.79 -9.96
C LEU A 241 9.00 18.32 -9.89
N ARG A 242 9.03 19.00 -11.03
CA ARG A 242 9.01 20.47 -11.11
C ARG A 242 7.65 21.08 -10.81
N PHE A 243 6.57 20.43 -11.24
CA PHE A 243 5.21 20.90 -10.99
C PHE A 243 4.90 20.92 -9.49
N THR A 244 5.26 19.83 -8.79
CA THR A 244 5.03 19.67 -7.34
C THR A 244 5.93 20.56 -6.47
N GLU A 245 6.94 21.23 -7.06
CA GLU A 245 7.70 22.29 -6.39
C GLU A 245 6.93 23.63 -6.34
N LYS A 246 5.85 23.77 -7.14
CA LYS A 246 5.01 24.98 -7.22
C LYS A 246 3.71 24.88 -6.42
N THR A 247 3.29 23.68 -6.04
CA THR A 247 2.01 23.47 -5.37
C THR A 247 2.04 22.24 -4.46
N ARG A 248 1.18 22.26 -3.45
CA ARG A 248 0.82 21.11 -2.60
C ARG A 248 -0.63 20.68 -2.77
N LYS A 249 -1.37 21.35 -3.66
CA LYS A 249 -2.79 21.10 -3.93
C LYS A 249 -2.93 19.99 -4.95
N ILE A 250 -2.69 18.77 -4.49
CA ILE A 250 -2.62 17.57 -5.31
C ILE A 250 -3.76 16.63 -4.91
N GLY A 251 -4.58 16.25 -5.88
CA GLY A 251 -5.70 15.34 -5.70
C GLY A 251 -5.45 13.99 -6.35
N HIS A 252 -6.15 12.97 -5.85
CA HIS A 252 -6.21 11.65 -6.46
C HIS A 252 -7.67 11.25 -6.68
N VAL A 253 -7.92 10.58 -7.81
CA VAL A 253 -9.19 9.92 -8.11
C VAL A 253 -8.97 8.42 -8.15
N SER A 254 -9.44 7.71 -7.12
CA SER A 254 -9.31 6.25 -6.94
C SER A 254 -10.27 5.46 -7.87
N LYS A 255 -10.28 5.82 -9.16
CA LYS A 255 -11.04 5.18 -10.25
C LYS A 255 -10.11 4.93 -11.43
N ILE A 256 -10.32 3.83 -12.15
CA ILE A 256 -9.57 3.49 -13.36
C ILE A 256 -10.06 4.38 -14.50
N LEU A 257 -9.35 5.48 -14.79
CA LEU A 257 -9.75 6.44 -15.82
C LEU A 257 -8.89 6.37 -17.09
N TYR A 258 -7.85 5.53 -17.08
CA TYR A 258 -6.91 5.36 -18.18
C TYR A 258 -6.68 3.88 -18.50
N HIS A 259 -6.71 3.55 -19.80
CA HIS A 259 -6.49 2.21 -20.30
C HIS A 259 -5.25 2.18 -21.20
N TRP A 260 -4.13 1.72 -20.63
CA TRP A 260 -2.83 1.71 -21.30
C TRP A 260 -2.69 0.51 -22.26
N ARG A 261 -2.58 0.77 -23.56
CA ARG A 261 -2.46 -0.27 -24.58
C ARG A 261 -1.09 -0.93 -24.58
N SER A 262 -1.06 -2.23 -24.29
CA SER A 262 0.16 -3.03 -24.33
C SER A 262 0.55 -3.41 -25.77
N ARG A 263 1.49 -2.69 -26.38
CA ARG A 263 2.08 -3.03 -27.69
C ARG A 263 3.25 -4.02 -27.60
N ALA A 264 3.35 -4.94 -28.57
CA ALA A 264 4.50 -5.85 -28.68
C ALA A 264 5.81 -5.10 -28.96
N GLU A 265 5.72 -3.97 -29.67
CA GLU A 265 6.82 -3.07 -30.05
C GLU A 265 7.05 -1.93 -29.04
N SER A 266 6.29 -1.91 -27.93
CA SER A 266 6.42 -0.86 -26.93
C SER A 266 7.87 -0.76 -26.42
N VAL A 267 8.31 0.49 -26.25
CA VAL A 267 9.54 0.97 -25.61
C VAL A 267 9.88 0.16 -24.34
N ALA A 268 8.86 -0.34 -23.64
CA ALA A 268 8.92 -1.22 -22.47
C ALA A 268 9.62 -2.58 -22.68
N SER A 269 9.81 -3.04 -23.91
CA SER A 269 10.30 -4.39 -24.22
C SER A 269 11.82 -4.47 -24.48
N ASN A 270 12.47 -3.36 -24.87
CA ASN A 270 13.88 -3.34 -25.28
C ASN A 270 14.83 -2.96 -24.11
N PRO A 271 15.83 -3.80 -23.76
CA PRO A 271 16.81 -3.51 -22.70
C PRO A 271 17.61 -2.21 -22.85
N GLU A 272 17.95 -1.79 -24.07
CA GLU A 272 18.68 -0.52 -24.32
C GLU A 272 17.78 0.69 -24.04
N THR A 273 16.52 0.56 -24.43
CA THR A 273 15.45 1.53 -24.17
C THR A 273 15.11 1.63 -22.67
N LYS A 274 15.41 0.60 -21.87
CA LYS A 274 15.29 0.68 -20.40
C LYS A 274 16.42 1.47 -19.74
N MET A 275 17.62 1.47 -20.34
CA MET A 275 18.78 2.13 -19.73
C MET A 275 18.71 3.66 -19.87
N TYR A 276 18.35 4.18 -21.06
CA TYR A 276 18.27 5.65 -21.24
C TYR A 276 17.15 6.28 -20.40
N ALA A 277 15.97 5.64 -20.33
CA ALA A 277 14.85 6.11 -19.52
C ALA A 277 15.22 6.14 -18.03
N TYR A 278 15.97 5.13 -17.58
CA TYR A 278 16.50 5.07 -16.23
C TYR A 278 17.53 6.19 -15.94
N GLU A 279 18.46 6.44 -16.85
CA GLU A 279 19.42 7.53 -16.73
C GLU A 279 18.72 8.90 -16.68
N ALA A 280 17.69 9.09 -17.50
CA ALA A 280 16.82 10.27 -17.48
C ALA A 280 16.09 10.41 -16.13
N ALA A 281 15.55 9.32 -15.57
CA ALA A 281 14.88 9.33 -14.27
C ALA A 281 15.85 9.71 -13.14
N MET A 282 17.06 9.14 -13.12
CA MET A 282 18.10 9.54 -12.15
C MET A 282 18.46 11.01 -12.28
N LYS A 283 18.61 11.50 -13.52
CA LYS A 283 18.91 12.90 -13.80
C LYS A 283 17.79 13.80 -13.28
N ALA A 284 16.53 13.45 -13.52
CA ALA A 284 15.37 14.19 -13.00
C ALA A 284 15.40 14.32 -11.47
N LYS A 285 15.72 13.22 -10.76
CA LYS A 285 15.87 13.23 -9.29
C LYS A 285 17.04 14.10 -8.83
N LYS A 286 18.21 13.99 -9.46
CA LYS A 286 19.39 14.80 -9.12
C LYS A 286 19.10 16.29 -9.28
N ASP A 287 18.50 16.68 -10.40
CA ASP A 287 18.11 18.06 -10.62
C ASP A 287 17.05 18.53 -9.62
N ALA A 288 16.12 17.65 -9.21
CA ALA A 288 15.14 17.99 -8.18
C ALA A 288 15.80 18.23 -6.83
N LEU A 289 16.80 17.43 -6.45
CA LEU A 289 17.59 17.68 -5.24
C LEU A 289 18.30 19.04 -5.31
N GLU A 290 18.93 19.36 -6.45
CA GLU A 290 19.60 20.63 -6.66
C GLU A 290 18.63 21.83 -6.56
N ARG A 291 17.49 21.79 -7.26
CA ARG A 291 16.48 22.86 -7.22
C ARG A 291 15.87 23.05 -5.82
N ARG A 292 15.73 21.97 -5.06
CA ARG A 292 15.20 21.99 -3.69
C ARG A 292 16.26 22.33 -2.64
N GLY A 293 17.52 22.51 -3.03
CA GLY A 293 18.63 22.76 -2.10
C GLY A 293 18.91 21.58 -1.16
N LEU A 294 18.55 20.36 -1.56
CA LEU A 294 18.72 19.16 -0.75
C LEU A 294 20.03 18.45 -1.10
N GLN A 295 20.75 18.01 -0.06
CA GLN A 295 21.93 17.18 -0.23
C GLN A 295 21.54 15.71 -0.20
N GLY A 296 21.95 14.94 -1.19
CA GLY A 296 21.70 13.50 -1.22
C GLY A 296 22.34 12.79 -2.40
N GLU A 297 22.39 11.47 -2.31
CA GLU A 297 22.90 10.60 -3.37
C GLU A 297 21.78 9.73 -3.93
N VAL A 298 21.68 9.65 -5.26
CA VAL A 298 20.69 8.80 -5.93
C VAL A 298 21.27 7.41 -6.10
N GLU A 299 20.73 6.43 -5.37
CA GLU A 299 21.22 5.05 -5.33
C GLU A 299 20.42 4.14 -6.26
N TYR A 300 21.11 3.43 -7.14
CA TYR A 300 20.46 2.54 -8.11
C TYR A 300 20.07 1.18 -7.54
N GLN A 301 18.83 0.77 -7.77
CA GLN A 301 18.28 -0.52 -7.41
C GLN A 301 18.05 -1.37 -8.66
N LYS A 302 19.14 -2.00 -9.13
CA LYS A 302 19.23 -2.75 -10.39
C LYS A 302 18.14 -3.81 -10.58
N GLN A 303 17.69 -4.43 -9.49
CA GLN A 303 16.72 -5.54 -9.55
C GLN A 303 15.35 -5.09 -10.05
N ILE A 304 14.99 -3.82 -9.82
CA ILE A 304 13.67 -3.27 -10.16
C ILE A 304 13.75 -2.05 -11.08
N TYR A 305 14.94 -1.70 -11.55
CA TYR A 305 15.17 -0.54 -12.42
C TYR A 305 14.68 0.80 -11.81
N GLN A 306 14.71 0.90 -10.47
CA GLN A 306 14.34 2.11 -9.74
C GLN A 306 15.55 2.68 -9.00
N SER A 307 15.40 3.90 -8.48
CA SER A 307 16.41 4.52 -7.63
C SER A 307 15.77 5.11 -6.38
N ARG A 308 16.50 5.07 -5.28
CA ARG A 308 16.11 5.79 -4.04
C ARG A 308 17.05 6.97 -3.82
N VAL A 309 16.73 7.83 -2.86
CA VAL A 309 17.61 8.90 -2.43
C VAL A 309 18.13 8.62 -1.03
N PHE A 310 19.44 8.63 -0.87
CA PHE A 310 20.10 8.74 0.42
C PHE A 310 20.32 10.22 0.73
N TYR A 311 19.39 10.82 1.48
CA TYR A 311 19.47 12.21 1.92
C TYR A 311 20.55 12.39 2.99
N LYS A 312 21.22 13.55 2.99
CA LYS A 312 22.21 13.94 3.99
C LYS A 312 21.67 15.07 4.84
N ALA A 313 21.55 14.83 6.15
CA ALA A 313 21.17 15.87 7.10
C ALA A 313 22.29 16.93 7.23
N ALA A 314 21.91 18.20 7.28
CA ALA A 314 22.86 19.30 7.47
C ALA A 314 23.35 19.34 8.93
N GLY A 315 24.64 19.59 9.13
CA GLY A 315 25.18 19.91 10.47
C GLY A 315 25.43 18.74 11.41
N ASN A 316 25.29 17.48 10.96
CA ASN A 316 25.48 16.29 11.80
C ASN A 316 24.66 16.37 13.11
N PRO A 317 23.33 16.53 13.03
CA PRO A 317 22.47 16.80 14.17
C PRO A 317 22.51 15.67 15.21
N LYS A 318 22.31 16.00 16.49
CA LYS A 318 22.36 14.98 17.53
C LYS A 318 21.10 14.11 17.53
N ILE A 319 21.27 12.79 17.57
CA ILE A 319 20.17 11.81 17.67
C ILE A 319 20.12 11.25 19.10
N SER A 320 18.96 11.32 19.76
CA SER A 320 18.72 10.64 21.03
C SER A 320 17.98 9.33 20.81
N ILE A 321 18.66 8.21 21.04
CA ILE A 321 18.08 6.87 20.98
C ILE A 321 17.47 6.55 22.35
N ILE A 322 16.15 6.41 22.39
CA ILE A 322 15.37 6.19 23.60
C ILE A 322 14.92 4.72 23.62
N VAL A 323 15.36 3.99 24.66
CA VAL A 323 15.13 2.55 24.79
C VAL A 323 14.34 2.27 26.08
N PRO A 324 13.02 2.03 26.01
CA PRO A 324 12.22 1.52 27.12
C PRO A 324 12.56 0.04 27.39
N SER A 325 12.75 -0.35 28.66
CA SER A 325 13.05 -1.74 29.01
C SER A 325 12.62 -2.12 30.43
N LYS A 326 12.40 -3.42 30.67
CA LYS A 326 12.23 -4.00 32.01
C LYS A 326 12.73 -5.44 32.08
N ASP A 327 13.62 -5.73 33.03
CA ASP A 327 14.08 -7.08 33.35
C ASP A 327 14.57 -7.93 32.15
N ASN A 328 15.02 -7.28 31.07
CA ASN A 328 15.36 -7.89 29.79
C ASN A 328 16.83 -7.66 29.41
N TYR A 329 17.75 -7.94 30.33
CA TYR A 329 19.18 -7.65 30.15
C TYR A 329 19.80 -8.30 28.92
N THR A 330 19.41 -9.53 28.59
CA THR A 330 19.96 -10.24 27.43
C THR A 330 19.67 -9.51 26.12
N CYS A 331 18.43 -9.05 25.92
CA CYS A 331 18.04 -8.27 24.74
C CYS A 331 18.75 -6.92 24.73
N ILE A 332 18.74 -6.18 25.85
CA ILE A 332 19.46 -4.89 25.96
C ILE A 332 20.93 -5.03 25.59
N LYS A 333 21.60 -6.10 26.05
CA LYS A 333 22.99 -6.33 25.69
C LYS A 333 23.16 -6.49 24.18
N THR A 334 22.35 -7.34 23.54
CA THR A 334 22.39 -7.53 22.08
C THR A 334 22.11 -6.23 21.33
N CYS A 335 21.09 -5.49 21.75
CA CYS A 335 20.71 -4.20 21.17
C CYS A 335 21.86 -3.19 21.26
N PHE A 336 22.40 -2.95 22.46
CA PHE A 336 23.47 -1.99 22.69
C PHE A 336 24.78 -2.37 22.01
N ASP A 337 25.15 -3.65 22.06
CA ASP A 337 26.33 -4.14 21.34
C ASP A 337 26.16 -3.87 19.83
N SER A 338 24.98 -4.16 19.25
CA SER A 338 24.73 -3.90 17.82
C SER A 338 24.77 -2.42 17.45
N ILE A 339 24.27 -1.52 18.32
CA ILE A 339 24.35 -0.07 18.12
C ILE A 339 25.81 0.36 18.10
N VAL A 340 26.60 -0.03 19.10
CA VAL A 340 28.01 0.40 19.23
C VAL A 340 28.89 -0.20 18.12
N GLU A 341 28.67 -1.46 17.76
CA GLU A 341 29.50 -2.16 16.77
C GLU A 341 29.21 -1.73 15.33
N LYS A 342 27.96 -1.39 15.00
CA LYS A 342 27.53 -1.19 13.61
C LYS A 342 27.36 0.29 13.24
N THR A 343 26.98 1.16 14.17
CA THR A 343 26.63 2.55 13.85
C THR A 343 27.84 3.37 13.41
N THR A 344 27.79 3.95 12.21
CA THR A 344 28.83 4.87 11.72
C THR A 344 28.56 6.33 12.06
N TYR A 345 27.31 6.69 12.35
CA TYR A 345 26.93 8.05 12.69
C TYR A 345 27.55 8.48 14.03
N PRO A 346 28.28 9.61 14.11
CA PRO A 346 29.08 9.91 15.29
C PRO A 346 28.32 10.66 16.39
N ASN A 347 27.23 11.37 16.07
CA ASN A 347 26.57 12.28 17.02
C ASN A 347 25.26 11.71 17.53
N TYR A 348 25.34 10.69 18.37
CA TYR A 348 24.17 10.12 19.05
C TYR A 348 24.39 9.95 20.55
N GLU A 349 23.30 9.83 21.29
CA GLU A 349 23.28 9.35 22.67
C GLU A 349 22.25 8.24 22.81
N VAL A 350 22.41 7.39 23.82
CA VAL A 350 21.42 6.36 24.15
C VAL A 350 20.91 6.58 25.56
N ILE A 351 19.59 6.51 25.73
CA ILE A 351 18.88 6.75 26.98
C ILE A 351 18.02 5.51 27.29
N LEU A 352 18.43 4.74 28.28
CA LEU A 352 17.70 3.58 28.79
C LEU A 352 16.69 4.02 29.86
N ILE A 353 15.41 3.82 29.58
CA ILE A 353 14.33 4.06 30.55
C ILE A 353 13.88 2.72 31.12
N ASP A 354 14.15 2.52 32.40
CA ASP A 354 13.79 1.30 33.13
C ASP A 354 12.60 1.58 34.04
N ASN A 355 11.49 0.87 33.83
CA ASN A 355 10.26 1.09 34.60
C ASN A 355 10.15 0.24 35.88
N GLY A 356 11.27 -0.22 36.44
CA GLY A 356 11.31 -0.87 37.75
C GLY A 356 11.77 -2.32 37.69
N SER A 357 12.89 -2.56 37.01
CA SER A 357 13.59 -3.85 37.01
C SER A 357 14.07 -4.25 38.41
N THR A 358 14.30 -5.55 38.58
CA THR A 358 14.93 -6.15 39.77
C THR A 358 16.30 -5.54 40.06
N GLU A 359 16.75 -5.56 41.32
CA GLU A 359 18.07 -5.01 41.68
C GLU A 359 19.23 -5.67 40.93
N GLU A 360 19.09 -6.96 40.56
CA GLU A 360 20.06 -7.66 39.72
C GLU A 360 20.13 -7.04 38.31
N ASN A 361 18.98 -6.86 37.64
CA ASN A 361 18.95 -6.27 36.30
C ASN A 361 19.30 -4.79 36.30
N LYS A 362 18.90 -4.04 37.33
CA LYS A 362 19.30 -2.64 37.54
C LYS A 362 20.81 -2.49 37.64
N ALA A 363 21.50 -3.37 38.39
CA ALA A 363 22.96 -3.36 38.46
C ALA A 363 23.61 -3.64 37.09
N LYS A 364 23.06 -4.60 36.34
CA LYS A 364 23.53 -4.93 34.98
C LYS A 364 23.28 -3.79 33.98
N TYR A 365 22.13 -3.12 34.08
CA TYR A 365 21.79 -1.95 33.26
C TYR A 365 22.70 -0.75 33.56
N GLN A 366 22.96 -0.46 34.83
CA GLN A 366 23.92 0.56 35.20
C GLN A 366 25.31 0.22 34.63
N GLN A 367 25.78 -1.02 34.81
CA GLN A 367 27.09 -1.45 34.33
C GLN A 367 27.25 -1.32 32.81
N ILE A 368 26.25 -1.74 32.02
CA ILE A 368 26.33 -1.65 30.55
C ILE A 368 26.20 -0.21 30.06
N CYS A 369 25.39 0.62 30.72
CA CYS A 369 25.30 2.04 30.41
C CYS A 369 26.61 2.76 30.71
N ASP A 370 27.23 2.51 31.87
CA ASP A 370 28.53 3.07 32.23
C ASP A 370 29.63 2.65 31.26
N LYS A 371 29.61 1.38 30.82
CA LYS A 371 30.57 0.84 29.83
C LYS A 371 30.54 1.64 28.52
N TYR A 372 29.37 2.03 28.05
CA TYR A 372 29.18 2.71 26.76
C TYR A 372 28.99 4.23 26.87
N GLY A 373 28.95 4.77 28.08
CA GLY A 373 28.64 6.20 28.30
C GLY A 373 27.18 6.55 28.00
N PHE A 374 26.27 5.59 28.14
CA PHE A 374 24.84 5.79 27.94
C PHE A 374 24.15 6.31 29.21
N VAL A 375 23.00 6.95 29.04
CA VAL A 375 22.20 7.47 30.16
C VAL A 375 21.24 6.40 30.65
N TYR A 376 21.35 6.03 31.93
CA TYR A 376 20.40 5.13 32.59
C TYR A 376 19.42 5.90 33.48
N ALA A 377 18.13 5.65 33.34
CA ALA A 377 17.09 6.26 34.18
C ALA A 377 16.12 5.21 34.75
N TYR A 378 16.17 5.05 36.07
CA TYR A 378 15.32 4.14 36.82
C TYR A 378 14.06 4.84 37.35
N HIS A 379 12.89 4.42 36.87
CA HIS A 379 11.58 4.99 37.16
C HIS A 379 10.57 3.88 37.50
N PRO A 380 10.54 3.33 38.72
CA PRO A 380 9.62 2.26 39.07
C PRO A 380 8.16 2.72 38.92
N MET A 381 7.42 2.08 38.01
CA MET A 381 6.03 2.39 37.71
C MET A 381 5.30 1.20 37.09
N GLU A 382 3.98 1.28 36.99
CA GLU A 382 3.21 0.36 36.17
C GLU A 382 3.66 0.45 34.70
N PHE A 383 3.72 -0.68 34.00
CA PHE A 383 4.20 -0.70 32.62
C PHE A 383 3.29 0.14 31.72
N ASN A 384 3.91 1.12 31.07
CA ASN A 384 3.27 1.98 30.09
C ASN A 384 4.35 2.43 29.11
N PHE A 385 4.35 1.84 27.92
CA PHE A 385 5.36 2.09 26.90
C PHE A 385 5.37 3.57 26.49
N SER A 386 4.20 4.15 26.21
CA SER A 386 4.03 5.57 25.87
C SER A 386 4.66 6.50 26.92
N ARG A 387 4.40 6.25 28.21
CA ARG A 387 4.98 7.04 29.30
C ARG A 387 6.50 6.89 29.37
N MET A 388 7.03 5.69 29.17
CA MET A 388 8.48 5.47 29.14
C MET A 388 9.14 6.25 27.99
N CYS A 389 8.55 6.22 26.80
CA CYS A 389 8.98 7.01 25.65
C CYS A 389 8.96 8.52 25.95
N ASN A 390 7.86 9.03 26.52
CA ASN A 390 7.73 10.45 26.89
C ASN A 390 8.76 10.87 27.96
N LEU A 391 9.07 10.02 28.93
CA LEU A 391 10.11 10.27 29.93
C LEU A 391 11.51 10.30 29.30
N GLY A 392 11.76 9.41 28.34
CA GLY A 392 13.00 9.42 27.56
C GLY A 392 13.15 10.69 26.73
N ALA A 393 12.09 11.12 26.04
CA ALA A 393 12.09 12.35 25.25
C ALA A 393 12.37 13.59 26.12
N LYS A 394 11.85 13.65 27.35
CA LYS A 394 12.15 14.73 28.31
C LYS A 394 13.61 14.76 28.77
N LYS A 395 14.33 13.65 28.70
CA LYS A 395 15.76 13.55 29.04
C LYS A 395 16.67 13.73 27.83
N ALA A 396 16.13 13.58 26.63
CA ALA A 396 16.85 13.67 25.38
C ALA A 396 17.36 15.10 25.11
N THR A 397 18.59 15.17 24.61
CA THR A 397 19.26 16.42 24.24
C THR A 397 19.44 16.57 22.73
N GLY A 398 19.07 15.55 21.96
CA GLY A 398 19.13 15.53 20.51
C GLY A 398 18.03 16.34 19.83
N GLU A 399 18.28 16.69 18.58
CA GLU A 399 17.34 17.33 17.66
C GLU A 399 16.37 16.31 17.05
N TYR A 400 16.76 15.03 17.06
CA TYR A 400 15.97 13.91 16.57
C TYR A 400 15.83 12.86 17.66
N TYR A 401 14.63 12.30 17.77
CA TYR A 401 14.33 11.19 18.67
C TYR A 401 14.20 9.91 17.86
N LEU A 402 14.91 8.87 18.29
CA LEU A 402 14.74 7.51 17.79
C LEU A 402 14.21 6.66 18.94
N PHE A 403 12.96 6.22 18.87
CA PHE A 403 12.40 5.23 19.77
C PHE A 403 12.76 3.83 19.25
N LEU A 404 13.36 3.02 20.10
CA LEU A 404 13.88 1.72 19.74
C LEU A 404 13.53 0.70 20.82
N ASN A 405 12.97 -0.45 20.41
CA ASN A 405 12.71 -1.54 21.34
C ASN A 405 14.01 -2.18 21.84
N ASP A 406 13.98 -2.68 23.08
CA ASP A 406 15.11 -3.33 23.74
C ASP A 406 15.53 -4.67 23.11
N ASP A 407 14.65 -5.28 22.32
CA ASP A 407 14.82 -6.56 21.63
C ASP A 407 15.04 -6.40 20.11
N THR A 408 15.87 -5.42 19.73
CA THR A 408 16.29 -5.19 18.34
C THR A 408 17.79 -5.46 18.12
N GLU A 409 18.17 -5.78 16.88
CA GLU A 409 19.57 -5.87 16.45
C GLU A 409 19.74 -5.13 15.11
N VAL A 410 20.62 -4.13 15.07
CA VAL A 410 20.95 -3.36 13.84
C VAL A 410 21.60 -4.27 12.80
N LEU A 411 21.29 -4.15 11.51
CA LEU A 411 21.92 -4.96 10.44
C LEU A 411 22.78 -4.18 9.46
N VAL A 412 22.60 -2.87 9.37
CA VAL A 412 23.28 -1.99 8.41
C VAL A 412 23.98 -0.85 9.15
N THR A 413 25.16 -0.45 8.68
CA THR A 413 26.06 0.40 9.46
C THR A 413 25.70 1.88 9.40
N ASP A 414 25.18 2.33 8.25
CA ASP A 414 24.80 3.71 7.96
C ASP A 414 23.31 4.01 8.25
N TRP A 415 22.71 3.23 9.14
CA TRP A 415 21.27 3.28 9.42
C TRP A 415 20.82 4.63 9.98
N LEU A 416 21.57 5.22 10.93
CA LEU A 416 21.22 6.51 11.53
C LEU A 416 21.36 7.64 10.51
N GLU A 417 22.39 7.64 9.68
CA GLU A 417 22.58 8.58 8.57
C GLU A 417 21.37 8.58 7.65
N ARG A 418 20.91 7.39 7.25
CA ARG A 418 19.76 7.21 6.34
C ARG A 418 18.46 7.69 6.99
N MET A 419 18.23 7.36 8.25
CA MET A 419 17.02 7.77 8.97
C MET A 419 16.99 9.28 9.22
N VAL A 420 18.10 9.88 9.69
CA VAL A 420 18.13 11.31 10.02
C VAL A 420 18.11 12.18 8.77
N GLY A 421 18.74 11.73 7.67
CA GLY A 421 18.64 12.39 6.38
C GLY A 421 17.19 12.47 5.88
N GLN A 422 16.41 11.40 6.07
CA GLN A 422 14.99 11.37 5.72
C GLN A 422 14.15 12.22 6.69
N ALA A 423 14.39 12.11 8.00
CA ALA A 423 13.66 12.86 9.03
C ALA A 423 13.88 14.38 8.93
N ALA A 424 15.02 14.81 8.38
CA ALA A 424 15.35 16.22 8.14
C ALA A 424 14.50 16.87 7.03
N LEU A 425 13.77 16.09 6.22
CA LEU A 425 12.86 16.66 5.23
C LEU A 425 11.67 17.33 5.92
N GLY A 426 11.33 18.54 5.46
CA GLY A 426 10.28 19.35 6.08
C GLY A 426 8.92 18.64 6.15
N HIS A 427 8.58 17.85 5.13
CA HIS A 427 7.31 17.11 5.04
C HIS A 427 7.33 15.76 5.78
N ALA A 428 8.48 15.23 6.18
CA ALA A 428 8.58 13.89 6.74
C ALA A 428 8.08 13.83 8.19
N GLY A 429 7.23 12.86 8.51
CA GLY A 429 6.78 12.53 9.86
C GLY A 429 7.70 11.51 10.52
N ALA A 430 7.14 10.36 10.87
CA ALA A 430 7.87 9.24 11.45
C ALA A 430 8.60 8.42 10.38
N ILE A 431 9.86 8.10 10.65
CA ILE A 431 10.72 7.27 9.81
C ILE A 431 10.88 5.90 10.44
N GLY A 432 10.38 4.87 9.76
CA GLY A 432 10.49 3.47 10.15
C GLY A 432 11.58 2.73 9.40
N ALA A 433 11.98 1.59 9.96
CA ALA A 433 12.92 0.64 9.36
C ALA A 433 12.22 -0.63 8.87
N LYS A 434 12.83 -1.35 7.92
CA LYS A 434 12.44 -2.73 7.60
C LYS A 434 12.88 -3.66 8.74
N LEU A 435 11.95 -4.47 9.23
CA LEU A 435 12.20 -5.43 10.30
C LEU A 435 12.04 -6.87 9.81
N TYR A 436 12.96 -7.72 10.26
CA TYR A 436 12.92 -9.15 10.03
C TYR A 436 12.75 -9.91 11.35
N TYR A 437 12.04 -11.04 11.27
CA TYR A 437 12.19 -12.08 12.28
C TYR A 437 13.59 -12.71 12.17
N PRO A 438 14.25 -13.05 13.30
CA PRO A 438 15.57 -13.68 13.30
C PRO A 438 15.59 -15.04 12.59
N GLU A 439 14.46 -15.77 12.64
CA GLU A 439 14.31 -17.08 12.00
C GLU A 439 14.06 -16.92 10.49
N GLU A 440 14.98 -17.44 9.67
CA GLU A 440 14.90 -17.48 8.20
C GLU A 440 14.73 -16.13 7.45
N LYS A 441 15.05 -14.99 8.09
CA LYS A 441 14.85 -13.64 7.52
C LYS A 441 13.44 -13.43 6.96
N ARG A 442 12.42 -13.92 7.67
CA ARG A 442 11.02 -13.60 7.36
C ARG A 442 10.76 -12.12 7.61
N LEU A 443 9.96 -11.50 6.75
CA LEU A 443 9.56 -10.11 6.94
C LEU A 443 8.63 -10.00 8.15
N GLN A 444 8.86 -8.99 8.98
CA GLN A 444 7.99 -8.63 10.09
C GLN A 444 7.33 -7.26 9.87
N HIS A 445 8.08 -6.29 9.34
CA HIS A 445 7.56 -4.94 9.12
C HIS A 445 8.23 -4.30 7.91
N ILE A 446 7.41 -3.70 7.04
CA ILE A 446 7.84 -2.73 6.01
C ILE A 446 6.88 -1.53 5.95
N GLY A 447 6.13 -1.29 7.03
CA GLY A 447 5.04 -0.32 7.11
C GLY A 447 3.81 -0.92 7.78
N ILE A 448 2.95 -0.05 8.32
CA ILE A 448 1.61 -0.41 8.78
C ILE A 448 0.60 0.13 7.77
N VAL A 449 -0.37 -0.70 7.42
CA VAL A 449 -1.57 -0.31 6.67
C VAL A 449 -2.79 -0.45 7.56
N ASN A 450 -3.81 0.36 7.30
CA ASN A 450 -5.01 0.43 8.09
C ASN A 450 -6.23 -0.03 7.27
N ARG A 451 -6.56 -1.32 7.39
CA ARG A 451 -7.65 -1.97 6.64
C ARG A 451 -8.95 -2.02 7.47
N ALA A 452 -10.01 -2.63 6.96
CA ALA A 452 -11.28 -2.75 7.68
C ALA A 452 -11.15 -3.42 9.06
N GLU A 453 -10.18 -4.33 9.25
CA GLU A 453 -9.87 -4.96 10.55
C GLU A 453 -8.99 -4.10 11.48
N GLY A 454 -8.42 -3.03 10.94
CA GLY A 454 -7.58 -2.05 11.60
C GLY A 454 -6.09 -2.13 11.27
N PRO A 455 -5.24 -1.42 12.04
CA PRO A 455 -3.81 -1.28 11.73
C PRO A 455 -3.10 -2.62 11.82
N SER A 456 -2.32 -2.96 10.79
CA SER A 456 -1.54 -4.19 10.74
C SER A 456 -0.23 -4.03 9.96
N HIS A 457 0.77 -4.83 10.33
CA HIS A 457 2.06 -4.85 9.65
C HIS A 457 1.93 -5.39 8.23
N TYR A 458 2.34 -4.60 7.25
CA TYR A 458 2.23 -4.96 5.85
C TYR A 458 3.23 -6.06 5.47
N TYR A 459 2.77 -7.08 4.73
CA TYR A 459 3.53 -8.29 4.38
C TYR A 459 4.13 -9.07 5.57
N CYS A 460 3.58 -8.92 6.78
CA CYS A 460 4.03 -9.65 7.96
C CYS A 460 4.00 -11.16 7.72
N GLY A 461 5.09 -11.83 8.10
CA GLY A 461 5.28 -13.26 7.86
C GLY A 461 5.52 -13.63 6.40
N GLY A 462 5.72 -12.65 5.52
CA GLY A 462 6.10 -12.86 4.14
C GLY A 462 7.55 -13.27 3.97
N ARG A 463 7.91 -13.60 2.72
CA ARG A 463 9.30 -13.62 2.25
C ARG A 463 9.51 -12.40 1.38
N GLU A 464 10.74 -11.91 1.36
CA GLU A 464 11.10 -10.79 0.52
C GLU A 464 10.96 -11.15 -0.97
N ILE A 465 10.29 -10.25 -1.70
CA ILE A 465 10.12 -10.31 -3.14
C ILE A 465 11.00 -9.20 -3.73
N LEU A 466 12.15 -9.60 -4.28
CA LEU A 466 13.16 -8.65 -4.79
C LEU A 466 12.67 -7.78 -5.96
N THR A 467 11.56 -8.17 -6.60
CA THR A 467 10.95 -7.43 -7.70
C THR A 467 9.83 -6.47 -7.25
N ASP A 468 9.41 -6.52 -5.98
CA ASP A 468 8.36 -5.64 -5.45
C ASP A 468 8.97 -4.35 -4.92
N TYR A 469 8.67 -3.23 -5.60
CA TYR A 469 9.21 -1.93 -5.21
C TYR A 469 8.80 -1.53 -3.79
N LYS A 470 7.63 -1.95 -3.27
CA LYS A 470 7.19 -1.60 -1.90
C LYS A 470 8.05 -2.26 -0.82
N MET A 471 8.72 -3.37 -1.15
CA MET A 471 9.68 -4.04 -0.27
C MET A 471 11.10 -3.53 -0.47
N GLN A 472 11.40 -2.91 -1.61
CA GLN A 472 12.76 -2.52 -1.93
C GLN A 472 12.97 -1.01 -1.71
N MET A 473 12.05 -0.15 -2.14
CA MET A 473 12.20 1.32 -2.15
C MET A 473 11.67 1.98 -0.87
N ASP A 474 11.93 3.27 -0.71
CA ASP A 474 11.39 4.05 0.41
C ASP A 474 9.94 4.44 0.07
N CYS A 475 9.00 4.16 0.97
CA CYS A 475 7.57 4.31 0.71
C CYS A 475 6.86 4.97 1.88
N ASN A 476 5.87 5.80 1.56
CA ASN A 476 4.95 6.35 2.54
C ASN A 476 3.94 5.28 2.99
N TYR A 477 3.63 5.31 4.28
CA TYR A 477 2.64 4.46 4.93
C TYR A 477 1.89 5.28 5.97
N ILE A 478 0.70 4.83 6.39
CA ILE A 478 -0.07 5.58 7.39
C ILE A 478 0.62 5.56 8.75
N ALA A 479 1.32 4.47 9.07
CA ALA A 479 2.11 4.35 10.29
C ALA A 479 3.37 3.49 10.11
N VAL A 480 4.31 3.67 11.03
CA VAL A 480 5.50 2.83 11.23
C VAL A 480 5.49 2.31 12.67
N THR A 481 6.22 1.23 12.93
CA THR A 481 6.21 0.61 14.26
C THR A 481 7.19 1.26 15.23
N GLY A 482 6.81 1.32 16.52
CA GLY A 482 7.66 1.78 17.62
C GLY A 482 8.91 0.93 17.88
N ALA A 483 9.04 -0.24 17.23
CA ALA A 483 10.25 -1.05 17.35
C ALA A 483 11.51 -0.33 16.81
N CYS A 484 11.35 0.54 15.82
CA CYS A 484 12.39 1.46 15.35
C CYS A 484 11.73 2.64 14.62
N LEU A 485 11.58 3.77 15.32
CA LEU A 485 10.84 4.95 14.85
C LEU A 485 11.64 6.22 15.14
N MET A 486 12.02 6.95 14.09
CA MET A 486 12.69 8.25 14.21
C MET A 486 11.78 9.41 13.80
N LEU A 487 11.86 10.54 14.50
CA LEU A 487 11.28 11.81 14.07
C LEU A 487 12.04 12.99 14.68
N SER A 488 11.86 14.19 14.12
CA SER A 488 12.42 15.41 14.72
C SER A 488 11.74 15.74 16.05
N LYS A 489 12.51 16.28 17.00
CA LYS A 489 12.01 16.78 18.28
C LYS A 489 10.84 17.75 18.14
N ASP A 490 10.96 18.74 17.25
CA ASP A 490 9.93 19.78 17.07
C ASP A 490 8.58 19.17 16.68
N LYS A 491 8.57 18.21 15.75
CA LYS A 491 7.35 17.48 15.34
C LYS A 491 6.80 16.60 16.46
N PHE A 492 7.66 15.96 17.27
CA PHE A 492 7.23 15.19 18.43
C PHE A 492 6.54 16.07 19.49
N GLU A 493 7.11 17.25 19.75
CA GLU A 493 6.54 18.24 20.67
C GLU A 493 5.22 18.83 20.11
N GLU A 494 5.16 19.11 18.80
CA GLU A 494 3.97 19.63 18.13
C GLU A 494 2.74 18.72 18.29
N ILE A 495 2.93 17.40 18.19
CA ILE A 495 1.85 16.41 18.35
C ILE A 495 1.61 15.97 19.80
N GLY A 496 2.36 16.52 20.77
CA GLY A 496 2.21 16.21 22.19
C GLY A 496 2.78 14.84 22.62
N GLY A 497 3.70 14.25 21.84
CA GLY A 497 4.34 12.97 22.16
C GLY A 497 3.43 11.74 22.08
N PHE A 498 3.77 10.66 22.77
CA PHE A 498 2.97 9.43 22.80
C PHE A 498 1.73 9.57 23.70
N GLU A 499 0.61 8.97 23.29
CA GLU A 499 -0.61 8.93 24.10
C GLU A 499 -0.48 7.89 25.24
N GLU A 500 -0.45 8.38 26.49
CA GLU A 500 -0.26 7.55 27.67
C GLU A 500 -1.48 6.68 28.01
N SER A 501 -2.67 6.99 27.47
CA SER A 501 -3.84 6.10 27.57
C SER A 501 -3.75 4.86 26.68
N LEU A 502 -2.74 4.76 25.82
CA LEU A 502 -2.41 3.59 25.00
C LEU A 502 -1.13 2.90 25.51
N PRO A 503 -1.16 2.24 26.68
CA PRO A 503 0.06 1.77 27.35
C PRO A 503 0.80 0.64 26.63
N ILE A 504 0.14 -0.13 25.74
CA ILE A 504 0.68 -1.38 25.19
C ILE A 504 0.59 -1.44 23.66
N ALA A 505 -0.60 -1.28 23.07
CA ALA A 505 -0.82 -1.37 21.64
C ALA A 505 -1.24 -0.03 21.03
N TYR A 506 -1.04 0.11 19.72
CA TYR A 506 -1.44 1.26 18.90
C TYR A 506 -0.86 2.62 19.32
N ASN A 507 0.07 2.68 20.28
CA ASN A 507 0.71 3.93 20.68
C ASN A 507 1.58 4.56 19.58
N ASP A 508 2.29 3.72 18.83
CA ASP A 508 3.05 4.08 17.64
C ASP A 508 2.13 4.50 16.49
N VAL A 509 0.98 3.82 16.34
CA VAL A 509 -0.05 4.17 15.36
C VAL A 509 -0.71 5.51 15.67
N ASP A 510 -1.11 5.79 16.93
CA ASP A 510 -1.64 7.09 17.38
C ASP A 510 -0.63 8.21 17.12
N LEU A 511 0.66 8.00 17.45
CA LEU A 511 1.72 8.95 17.15
C LEU A 511 1.78 9.26 15.65
N CYS A 512 1.75 8.23 14.81
CA CYS A 512 1.78 8.36 13.36
C CYS A 512 0.53 9.04 12.80
N PHE A 513 -0.66 8.73 13.32
CA PHE A 513 -1.92 9.34 12.91
C PHE A 513 -1.94 10.84 13.20
N LYS A 514 -1.46 11.26 14.39
CA LYS A 514 -1.30 12.69 14.70
C LYS A 514 -0.37 13.41 13.72
N LEU A 515 0.70 12.75 13.25
CA LEU A 515 1.59 13.33 12.24
C LEU A 515 0.86 13.52 10.90
N VAL A 516 0.09 12.53 10.46
CA VAL A 516 -0.70 12.62 9.22
C VAL A 516 -1.75 13.72 9.31
N GLU A 517 -2.47 13.84 10.44
CA GLU A 517 -3.45 14.91 10.68
C GLU A 517 -2.83 16.31 10.68
N LYS A 518 -1.53 16.42 10.96
CA LYS A 518 -0.75 17.67 10.84
C LYS A 518 -0.21 17.92 9.43
N GLY A 519 -0.43 17.00 8.50
CA GLY A 519 0.04 17.10 7.11
C GLY A 519 1.47 16.60 6.90
N TYR A 520 2.02 15.82 7.83
CA TYR A 520 3.31 15.13 7.66
C TYR A 520 3.14 13.74 7.06
N TYR A 521 4.20 13.23 6.44
CA TYR A 521 4.23 11.93 5.78
C TYR A 521 5.14 10.95 6.49
N ASN A 522 4.57 9.86 7.02
CA ASN A 522 5.39 8.78 7.58
C ASN A 522 6.03 7.97 6.44
N VAL A 523 7.24 7.47 6.66
CA VAL A 523 8.06 6.80 5.63
C VAL A 523 8.71 5.56 6.21
N VAL A 524 8.72 4.46 5.46
CA VAL A 524 9.59 3.33 5.75
C VAL A 524 10.79 3.35 4.83
N ARG A 525 11.98 3.34 5.42
CA ARG A 525 13.25 3.13 4.72
C ARG A 525 13.58 1.64 4.65
N ASN A 526 13.38 1.04 3.47
CA ASN A 526 13.57 -0.40 3.27
C ASN A 526 15.04 -0.86 3.19
N ASP A 527 15.96 0.10 3.11
CA ASP A 527 17.41 -0.08 3.22
C ASP A 527 17.95 0.11 4.63
N VAL A 528 17.12 0.55 5.59
CA VAL A 528 17.41 0.47 7.02
C VAL A 528 16.82 -0.82 7.55
N GLN A 529 17.67 -1.73 8.03
CA GLN A 529 17.27 -3.10 8.36
C GLN A 529 17.69 -3.49 9.77
N LEU A 530 16.76 -4.07 10.52
CA LEU A 530 17.00 -4.59 11.86
C LEU A 530 16.36 -5.99 11.99
N TYR A 531 16.92 -6.83 12.87
CA TYR A 531 16.12 -7.89 13.48
C TYR A 531 15.33 -7.33 14.65
N HIS A 532 14.14 -7.89 14.87
CA HIS A 532 13.33 -7.64 16.05
C HIS A 532 12.83 -8.99 16.57
N TYR A 533 13.26 -9.36 17.78
CA TYR A 533 13.09 -10.71 18.36
C TYR A 533 11.70 -10.95 18.97
N GLU A 534 10.69 -10.21 18.51
CA GLU A 534 9.30 -10.21 18.96
C GLU A 534 8.85 -11.59 19.47
N SER A 535 8.51 -11.63 20.78
CA SER A 535 8.03 -12.77 21.60
C SER A 535 8.77 -12.88 22.94
N VAL A 536 9.92 -12.21 23.09
CA VAL A 536 10.69 -12.22 24.35
C VAL A 536 10.11 -11.26 25.40
N SER A 537 9.69 -10.07 24.99
CA SER A 537 9.20 -8.99 25.86
C SER A 537 7.67 -8.98 26.04
N ARG A 538 6.89 -9.17 24.96
CA ARG A 538 5.42 -8.95 24.93
C ARG A 538 4.56 -10.21 25.14
N GLY A 539 5.00 -11.37 24.62
CA GLY A 539 4.19 -12.59 24.53
C GLY A 539 2.92 -12.43 23.66
N ASN A 540 2.18 -13.51 23.40
CA ASN A 540 1.02 -13.49 22.48
C ASN A 540 -0.24 -12.86 23.12
N ASP A 541 -0.78 -11.79 22.53
CA ASP A 541 -1.96 -11.05 23.02
C ASP A 541 -3.31 -11.79 22.80
N ILE A 542 -3.36 -12.78 21.91
CA ILE A 542 -4.58 -13.56 21.61
C ILE A 542 -4.76 -14.75 22.56
N ALA A 543 -3.69 -15.24 23.17
CA ALA A 543 -3.74 -16.41 24.05
C ALA A 543 -4.55 -16.16 25.35
N ASP A 544 -4.80 -14.89 25.69
CA ASP A 544 -5.46 -14.46 26.92
C ASP A 544 -6.68 -13.56 26.61
N LYS A 545 -7.82 -13.87 27.23
CA LYS A 545 -9.08 -13.11 27.08
C LYS A 545 -8.95 -11.67 27.59
N ALA A 546 -8.16 -11.43 28.64
CA ALA A 546 -7.93 -10.09 29.17
C ALA A 546 -7.09 -9.24 28.20
N LYS A 547 -6.05 -9.85 27.59
CA LYS A 547 -5.20 -9.17 26.59
C LYS A 547 -5.98 -8.82 25.32
N ARG A 548 -6.84 -9.71 24.83
CA ARG A 548 -7.76 -9.42 23.71
C ARG A 548 -8.71 -8.27 24.01
N LYS A 549 -9.38 -8.31 25.16
CA LYS A 549 -10.31 -7.23 25.56
C LYS A 549 -9.59 -5.89 25.64
N ARG A 550 -8.36 -5.85 26.16
CA ARG A 550 -7.54 -4.62 26.18
C ARG A 550 -7.20 -4.15 24.76
N LEU A 551 -6.76 -5.04 23.87
CA LEU A 551 -6.47 -4.70 22.48
C LEU A 551 -7.69 -4.07 21.78
N GLU A 552 -8.87 -4.66 21.97
CA GLU A 552 -10.12 -4.10 21.44
C GLU A 552 -10.46 -2.72 22.02
N GLN A 553 -10.23 -2.52 23.32
CA GLN A 553 -10.44 -1.22 23.98
C GLN A 553 -9.46 -0.15 23.48
N GLU A 554 -8.18 -0.48 23.34
CA GLU A 554 -7.15 0.44 22.82
C GLU A 554 -7.40 0.76 21.34
N ARG A 555 -7.87 -0.21 20.53
CA ARG A 555 -8.28 0.04 19.14
C ARG A 555 -9.49 0.97 19.06
N ALA A 556 -10.50 0.74 19.91
CA ALA A 556 -11.67 1.62 19.95
C ALA A 556 -11.29 3.06 20.35
N LEU A 557 -10.34 3.19 21.29
CA LEU A 557 -9.80 4.48 21.70
C LEU A 557 -9.02 5.17 20.57
N LEU A 558 -8.19 4.43 19.83
CA LEU A 558 -7.47 4.94 18.65
C LEU A 558 -8.43 5.62 17.67
N TYR A 559 -9.52 4.95 17.28
CA TYR A 559 -10.49 5.51 16.33
C TYR A 559 -11.42 6.58 16.92
N THR A 560 -11.68 6.53 18.22
CA THR A 560 -12.38 7.63 18.90
C THR A 560 -11.57 8.93 18.80
N ARG A 561 -10.23 8.82 18.81
CA ARG A 561 -9.31 9.94 18.71
C ARG A 561 -9.05 10.37 17.26
N HIS A 562 -9.02 9.39 16.35
CA HIS A 562 -8.70 9.58 14.94
C HIS A 562 -9.82 9.06 14.03
N PRO A 563 -11.01 9.68 14.06
CA PRO A 563 -12.17 9.19 13.32
C PRO A 563 -11.97 9.25 11.79
N LEU A 564 -11.06 10.11 11.30
CA LEU A 564 -10.73 10.23 9.88
C LEU A 564 -10.10 8.95 9.30
N PHE A 565 -9.51 8.10 10.14
CA PHE A 565 -8.85 6.87 9.72
C PHE A 565 -9.64 5.63 10.09
N ASP A 566 -10.90 5.71 10.55
CA ASP A 566 -11.69 4.49 10.75
C ASP A 566 -11.97 3.84 9.38
N LYS A 567 -11.37 2.66 9.14
CA LYS A 567 -11.43 1.89 7.88
C LYS A 567 -10.93 2.66 6.64
N TYR A 568 -10.08 3.66 6.84
CA TYR A 568 -9.50 4.44 5.75
C TYR A 568 -7.98 4.52 5.88
N ASP A 569 -7.28 4.39 4.75
CA ASP A 569 -5.83 4.54 4.64
C ASP A 569 -5.48 5.29 3.35
N PRO A 570 -4.88 6.50 3.42
CA PRO A 570 -4.52 7.26 2.24
C PRO A 570 -3.40 6.60 1.42
N PHE A 571 -2.61 5.69 2.01
CA PHE A 571 -1.48 5.01 1.39
C PHE A 571 -1.77 3.56 0.97
N TYR A 572 -3.00 3.09 1.20
CA TYR A 572 -3.48 1.77 0.79
C TYR A 572 -4.89 1.87 0.18
N SER A 573 -4.97 1.73 -1.15
CA SER A 573 -6.24 1.86 -1.88
C SER A 573 -7.29 0.84 -1.44
N GLU A 574 -8.53 1.29 -1.25
CA GLU A 574 -9.69 0.43 -0.99
C GLU A 574 -9.89 -0.63 -2.09
N ASN A 575 -9.58 -0.29 -3.34
CA ASN A 575 -9.69 -1.19 -4.49
C ASN A 575 -8.74 -2.39 -4.38
N MET A 576 -7.61 -2.23 -3.68
CA MET A 576 -6.72 -3.35 -3.36
C MET A 576 -7.38 -4.34 -2.39
N GLU A 577 -8.16 -3.85 -1.43
CA GLU A 577 -8.89 -4.71 -0.50
C GLU A 577 -10.01 -5.45 -1.22
N LEU A 578 -10.79 -4.75 -2.05
CA LEU A 578 -11.90 -5.31 -2.82
C LEU A 578 -11.44 -6.43 -3.75
N ILE A 579 -10.37 -6.19 -4.54
CA ILE A 579 -9.86 -7.21 -5.45
C ILE A 579 -9.24 -8.40 -4.69
N THR A 580 -8.60 -8.16 -3.53
CA THR A 580 -8.05 -9.25 -2.70
C THR A 580 -9.17 -10.10 -2.09
N ASN A 581 -10.27 -9.46 -1.67
CA ASN A 581 -11.45 -10.15 -1.15
C ASN A 581 -12.09 -11.09 -2.19
N MET A 582 -12.02 -10.73 -3.48
CA MET A 582 -12.45 -11.57 -4.60
C MET A 582 -11.51 -12.77 -4.86
N GLU A 583 -10.21 -12.71 -4.49
CA GLU A 583 -9.27 -13.87 -4.61
C GLU A 583 -9.78 -15.06 -3.76
N GLY A 584 -10.36 -14.72 -2.60
CA GLY A 584 -11.01 -15.66 -1.69
C GLY A 584 -12.35 -16.21 -2.19
N LEU A 585 -12.88 -15.78 -3.32
CA LEU A 585 -14.17 -16.28 -3.85
C LEU A 585 -13.96 -17.25 -5.02
N GLY A 586 -13.02 -16.93 -5.93
CA GLY A 586 -12.82 -17.67 -7.18
C GLY A 586 -12.46 -19.16 -7.02
N SER A 587 -11.81 -19.55 -5.92
CA SER A 587 -11.44 -20.95 -5.63
C SER A 587 -12.43 -21.69 -4.71
N LEU A 588 -13.43 -21.00 -4.16
CA LEU A 588 -14.20 -21.43 -2.98
C LEU A 588 -15.69 -21.69 -3.21
N ASN A 589 -16.14 -21.61 -4.46
CA ASN A 589 -17.53 -21.76 -4.89
C ASN A 589 -18.18 -23.09 -4.46
N SER A 590 -19.00 -23.05 -3.40
CA SER A 590 -19.94 -24.14 -3.08
C SER A 590 -21.30 -23.83 -3.72
N LYS A 591 -21.54 -24.33 -4.95
CA LYS A 591 -22.82 -24.16 -5.66
C LYS A 591 -23.99 -24.98 -5.10
N HIS A 592 -23.74 -25.89 -4.15
CA HIS A 592 -24.74 -26.86 -3.71
C HIS A 592 -24.86 -26.86 -2.19
N ALA A 593 -25.84 -26.12 -1.69
CA ALA A 593 -26.33 -26.26 -0.32
C ALA A 593 -27.01 -27.63 -0.19
N THR A 594 -26.67 -28.40 0.84
CA THR A 594 -27.45 -29.58 1.22
C THR A 594 -28.51 -29.14 2.22
N GLN A 595 -29.79 -29.21 1.84
CA GLN A 595 -30.87 -29.00 2.80
C GLN A 595 -30.84 -30.12 3.84
N LEU A 596 -30.85 -29.76 5.11
CA LEU A 596 -30.81 -30.70 6.21
C LEU A 596 -31.99 -30.48 7.16
N THR A 597 -32.49 -31.57 7.73
CA THR A 597 -33.32 -31.52 8.92
C THR A 597 -32.42 -31.72 10.13
N ILE A 598 -32.03 -30.62 10.77
CA ILE A 598 -31.26 -30.67 12.02
C ILE A 598 -32.24 -30.48 13.18
N LYS A 599 -32.34 -31.48 14.06
CA LYS A 599 -33.12 -31.32 15.30
C LYS A 599 -32.31 -30.45 16.26
N LYS A 600 -32.93 -29.44 16.89
CA LYS A 600 -32.28 -28.55 17.87
C LYS A 600 -31.53 -29.30 18.97
N SER A 601 -31.97 -30.51 19.34
CA SER A 601 -31.29 -31.39 20.31
C SER A 601 -29.95 -31.98 19.84
N GLN A 602 -29.63 -31.91 18.54
CA GLN A 602 -28.36 -32.34 17.95
C GLN A 602 -27.30 -31.23 17.96
N LEU A 603 -27.71 -29.98 18.19
CA LEU A 603 -26.84 -28.83 18.39
C LEU A 603 -26.40 -28.83 19.87
N GLN A 604 -25.40 -29.65 20.20
CA GLN A 604 -24.80 -29.66 21.53
C GLN A 604 -23.84 -28.45 21.65
N PRO A 605 -23.90 -27.65 22.73
CA PRO A 605 -22.95 -26.56 22.96
C PRO A 605 -21.52 -27.10 23.14
N ILE A 606 -20.55 -26.26 22.80
CA ILE A 606 -19.13 -26.60 22.63
C ILE A 606 -18.50 -27.17 23.91
N ASP A 607 -17.60 -28.12 23.71
CA ASP A 607 -16.40 -28.36 24.51
C ASP A 607 -15.71 -27.04 24.93
N THR A 608 -15.63 -26.76 26.23
CA THR A 608 -15.07 -25.52 26.82
C THR A 608 -13.61 -25.23 26.48
N GLU A 609 -12.92 -26.14 25.77
CA GLU A 609 -11.51 -26.03 25.42
C GLU A 609 -11.21 -25.39 24.04
N MET A 610 -12.25 -25.07 23.25
CA MET A 610 -12.12 -24.44 21.93
C MET A 610 -12.02 -22.90 22.04
N ILE A 611 -11.03 -22.32 21.37
CA ILE A 611 -10.87 -20.87 21.21
C ILE A 611 -11.12 -20.53 19.74
N SER A 612 -12.15 -19.75 19.46
CA SER A 612 -12.45 -19.20 18.14
C SER A 612 -12.38 -17.67 18.15
N SER A 613 -12.43 -17.08 16.96
CA SER A 613 -12.54 -15.64 16.77
C SER A 613 -13.24 -15.33 15.46
N PHE A 614 -13.94 -14.19 15.49
CA PHE A 614 -14.72 -13.50 14.46
C PHE A 614 -15.02 -14.28 13.17
N MET A 615 -16.29 -14.67 13.00
CA MET A 615 -16.82 -14.96 11.68
C MET A 615 -17.19 -13.66 10.99
N ASN A 616 -16.51 -13.28 9.91
CA ASN A 616 -16.94 -12.17 9.07
C ASN A 616 -17.88 -12.69 7.98
N ILE A 617 -18.91 -11.90 7.68
CA ILE A 617 -19.94 -12.24 6.73
C ILE A 617 -20.08 -11.07 5.77
N SER A 618 -19.86 -11.34 4.48
CA SER A 618 -19.96 -10.32 3.44
C SER A 618 -20.95 -10.79 2.37
N VAL A 619 -21.98 -9.99 2.11
CA VAL A 619 -22.99 -10.26 1.08
C VAL A 619 -22.60 -9.49 -0.18
N PHE A 620 -22.52 -10.19 -1.30
CA PHE A 620 -22.22 -9.67 -2.62
C PHE A 620 -23.44 -9.89 -3.53
N GLU A 621 -24.34 -8.90 -3.57
CA GLU A 621 -25.65 -9.01 -4.23
C GLU A 621 -25.56 -9.37 -5.72
N HIS A 622 -24.66 -8.70 -6.47
CA HIS A 622 -24.50 -8.91 -7.91
C HIS A 622 -23.87 -10.27 -8.27
N MET A 623 -22.93 -10.75 -7.44
CA MET A 623 -22.38 -12.10 -7.58
C MET A 623 -23.35 -13.18 -7.11
N LYS A 624 -24.46 -12.79 -6.48
CA LYS A 624 -25.39 -13.66 -5.77
C LYS A 624 -24.62 -14.53 -4.80
N GLN A 625 -23.74 -13.94 -3.98
CA GLN A 625 -22.85 -14.69 -3.08
C GLN A 625 -22.84 -14.12 -1.67
N ILE A 626 -22.60 -14.99 -0.71
CA ILE A 626 -22.32 -14.69 0.68
C ILE A 626 -21.01 -15.35 1.03
N LYS A 627 -20.08 -14.55 1.53
CA LYS A 627 -18.79 -15.00 2.03
C LYS A 627 -18.86 -15.16 3.54
N PHE A 628 -18.44 -16.32 4.02
CA PHE A 628 -18.21 -16.59 5.44
C PHE A 628 -16.73 -16.89 5.64
N GLU A 629 -16.09 -16.17 6.54
CA GLU A 629 -14.70 -16.39 6.91
C GLU A 629 -14.55 -16.39 8.43
N GLY A 630 -13.62 -17.17 8.97
CA GLY A 630 -13.32 -17.16 10.40
C GLY A 630 -12.26 -18.20 10.77
N TRP A 631 -11.95 -18.31 12.07
CA TRP A 631 -10.91 -19.24 12.54
C TRP A 631 -11.11 -19.73 13.97
N PHE A 632 -10.43 -20.82 14.31
CA PHE A 632 -10.39 -21.38 15.65
C PHE A 632 -9.19 -22.29 15.92
N TYR A 633 -8.98 -22.65 17.18
CA TYR A 633 -8.04 -23.68 17.63
C TYR A 633 -8.46 -24.24 18.99
N TRP A 634 -8.05 -25.47 19.34
CA TRP A 634 -8.20 -25.97 20.71
C TRP A 634 -6.94 -25.73 21.52
N LYS A 635 -7.10 -25.22 22.74
CA LYS A 635 -6.00 -24.77 23.60
C LYS A 635 -5.04 -25.91 24.00
N ASN A 636 -5.57 -27.11 24.21
CA ASN A 636 -4.82 -28.24 24.79
C ASN A 636 -4.21 -29.21 23.78
N TYR A 637 -4.29 -28.91 22.48
CA TYR A 637 -3.88 -29.86 21.45
C TYR A 637 -2.62 -29.44 20.69
N SER A 638 -1.77 -30.44 20.43
CA SER A 638 -0.56 -30.29 19.63
C SER A 638 -0.86 -30.11 18.13
N HIS A 639 -2.04 -30.50 17.65
CA HIS A 639 -2.46 -30.38 16.25
C HIS A 639 -3.97 -30.15 16.15
N ASN A 640 -4.42 -29.13 15.43
CA ASN A 640 -5.84 -28.79 15.23
C ASN A 640 -6.39 -29.18 13.85
N ASN A 641 -5.74 -30.13 13.16
CA ASN A 641 -6.19 -30.56 11.84
C ASN A 641 -7.60 -31.17 11.87
N LEU A 642 -8.49 -30.59 11.06
CA LEU A 642 -9.85 -31.08 10.87
C LEU A 642 -10.08 -31.63 9.49
N ASN A 643 -10.99 -32.59 9.42
CA ASN A 643 -11.33 -33.31 8.19
C ASN A 643 -12.53 -32.69 7.47
N SER A 644 -13.37 -31.91 8.15
CA SER A 644 -14.49 -31.21 7.51
C SER A 644 -14.88 -29.92 8.20
N TYR A 645 -15.29 -28.95 7.38
CA TYR A 645 -15.82 -27.63 7.76
C TYR A 645 -17.13 -27.42 7.01
N ALA A 646 -18.17 -26.93 7.69
CA ALA A 646 -19.39 -26.55 7.03
C ALA A 646 -20.11 -25.42 7.76
N ILE A 647 -20.74 -24.52 7.02
CA ILE A 647 -21.63 -23.50 7.56
C ILE A 647 -23.06 -23.98 7.37
N ILE A 648 -23.88 -23.78 8.39
CA ILE A 648 -25.27 -24.15 8.45
C ILE A 648 -26.05 -22.86 8.69
N LEU A 649 -26.90 -22.50 7.73
CA LEU A 649 -27.81 -21.37 7.83
C LEU A 649 -29.18 -21.90 8.25
N ILE A 650 -29.71 -21.41 9.37
CA ILE A 650 -31.03 -21.80 9.89
C ILE A 650 -31.99 -20.63 9.72
N SER A 651 -33.02 -20.81 8.89
CA SER A 651 -34.07 -19.79 8.73
C SER A 651 -34.93 -19.66 9.99
N GLU A 652 -35.68 -18.57 10.12
CA GLU A 652 -36.68 -18.39 11.19
C GLU A 652 -37.68 -19.55 11.28
N LYS A 653 -38.01 -20.17 10.14
CA LYS A 653 -38.91 -21.33 10.05
C LYS A 653 -38.23 -22.65 10.47
N GLY A 654 -36.97 -22.61 10.91
CA GLY A 654 -36.20 -23.76 11.37
C GLY A 654 -35.64 -24.65 10.25
N THR A 655 -35.65 -24.19 9.00
CA THR A 655 -35.05 -24.95 7.87
C THR A 655 -33.54 -24.69 7.83
N ALA A 656 -32.74 -25.75 7.79
CA ALA A 656 -31.28 -25.66 7.82
C ALA A 656 -30.64 -25.96 6.46
N TYR A 657 -29.69 -25.12 6.05
CA TYR A 657 -28.96 -25.23 4.79
C TYR A 657 -27.47 -25.37 5.08
N ARG A 658 -26.87 -26.52 4.72
CA ARG A 658 -25.48 -26.81 4.99
C ARG A 658 -24.60 -26.62 3.75
N TYR A 659 -23.60 -25.78 3.88
CA TYR A 659 -22.56 -25.52 2.89
C TYR A 659 -21.23 -26.08 3.36
N LYS A 660 -20.52 -26.77 2.47
CA LYS A 660 -19.16 -27.24 2.77
C LYS A 660 -18.19 -26.07 2.65
N ALA A 661 -17.55 -25.70 3.76
CA ALA A 661 -16.49 -24.69 3.75
C ALA A 661 -15.16 -25.35 3.38
N GLN A 662 -14.27 -24.59 2.74
CA GLN A 662 -12.90 -25.04 2.52
C GLN A 662 -11.99 -24.55 3.65
N LYS A 663 -10.90 -25.29 3.86
CA LYS A 663 -9.87 -24.90 4.82
C LYS A 663 -9.15 -23.67 4.28
N ASN A 664 -9.17 -22.57 5.04
CA ASN A 664 -8.39 -21.39 4.73
C ASN A 664 -7.19 -21.29 5.68
N TYR A 665 -6.04 -20.88 5.13
CA TYR A 665 -4.83 -20.63 5.90
C TYR A 665 -4.85 -19.17 6.33
N HIS A 666 -5.56 -18.89 7.42
CA HIS A 666 -5.52 -17.57 8.04
C HIS A 666 -4.68 -17.63 9.30
N ASP A 667 -3.58 -16.90 9.32
CA ASP A 667 -3.05 -16.35 10.56
C ASP A 667 -3.76 -15.01 10.77
N PRO A 668 -4.48 -14.78 11.88
CA PRO A 668 -5.21 -13.54 12.10
C PRO A 668 -4.30 -12.31 12.23
N ASN A 669 -3.00 -12.52 12.51
CA ASN A 669 -2.05 -11.45 12.83
C ASN A 669 -0.75 -11.50 11.99
N GLY A 670 -0.56 -12.49 11.11
CA GLY A 670 0.69 -12.65 10.34
C GLY A 670 1.86 -13.30 11.09
N ASP A 671 1.66 -13.69 12.35
CA ASP A 671 2.71 -14.23 13.23
C ASP A 671 3.11 -15.69 12.96
N GLY A 672 2.50 -16.30 11.95
CA GLY A 672 2.48 -17.72 11.62
C GLY A 672 3.49 -18.59 12.35
N MET A 673 3.27 -18.89 13.65
CA MET A 673 3.87 -19.98 14.44
C MET A 673 3.38 -19.98 15.91
N TYR A 674 2.85 -21.12 16.36
CA TYR A 674 2.91 -21.51 17.78
C TYR A 674 3.94 -22.63 17.90
N LYS A 675 5.12 -22.32 18.47
CA LYS A 675 6.19 -23.30 18.79
C LYS A 675 6.56 -24.24 17.63
N GLY A 676 6.96 -23.72 16.46
CA GLY A 676 7.58 -24.57 15.44
C GLY A 676 6.65 -25.59 14.75
N ASN A 677 5.33 -25.54 14.94
CA ASN A 677 4.39 -26.51 14.34
C ASN A 677 3.19 -25.81 13.67
N PRO A 678 2.87 -26.10 12.40
CA PRO A 678 1.67 -25.59 11.75
C PRO A 678 0.41 -26.27 12.31
N LYS A 679 -0.37 -25.55 13.14
CA LYS A 679 -1.61 -26.03 13.80
C LYS A 679 -2.90 -25.36 13.29
N LEU A 680 -2.98 -25.01 12.00
CA LEU A 680 -3.94 -24.04 11.42
C LEU A 680 -5.36 -24.59 11.17
N THR A 681 -6.38 -23.81 11.56
CA THR A 681 -7.82 -24.11 11.35
C THR A 681 -8.64 -22.84 11.10
N GLY A 682 -8.41 -22.19 9.96
CA GLY A 682 -9.32 -21.19 9.38
C GLY A 682 -10.27 -21.83 8.36
N PHE A 683 -11.38 -21.18 8.07
CA PHE A 683 -12.30 -21.60 7.02
C PHE A 683 -12.71 -20.41 6.17
N LEU A 684 -13.05 -20.73 4.93
CA LEU A 684 -13.64 -19.80 4.01
C LEU A 684 -14.71 -20.53 3.20
N LEU A 685 -15.83 -19.86 3.01
CA LEU A 685 -16.96 -20.34 2.22
C LEU A 685 -17.52 -19.20 1.40
N ALA A 686 -17.65 -19.42 0.10
CA ALA A 686 -18.53 -18.63 -0.77
C ALA A 686 -19.78 -19.48 -1.06
N ALA A 687 -20.93 -19.04 -0.54
CA ALA A 687 -22.24 -19.64 -0.78
C ALA A 687 -23.02 -18.76 -1.77
N TYR A 688 -23.76 -19.34 -2.71
CA TYR A 688 -24.58 -18.54 -3.60
C TYR A 688 -25.95 -18.22 -2.97
N THR A 689 -26.39 -16.96 -2.98
CA THR A 689 -27.66 -16.51 -2.42
C THR A 689 -28.86 -17.15 -3.12
N ASP A 690 -28.76 -17.46 -4.41
CA ASP A 690 -29.83 -18.12 -5.18
C ASP A 690 -30.04 -19.60 -4.83
N THR A 691 -29.19 -20.18 -3.97
CA THR A 691 -29.33 -21.56 -3.51
C THR A 691 -30.25 -21.72 -2.30
N ILE A 692 -30.71 -20.62 -1.70
CA ILE A 692 -31.61 -20.58 -0.55
C ILE A 692 -32.65 -19.47 -0.68
N PRO A 693 -33.82 -19.59 -0.01
CA PRO A 693 -34.83 -18.52 -0.01
C PRO A 693 -34.30 -17.22 0.62
N ALA A 694 -34.91 -16.08 0.25
CA ALA A 694 -34.65 -14.81 0.92
C ALA A 694 -35.16 -14.83 2.38
N GLY A 695 -34.47 -14.12 3.27
CA GLY A 695 -34.86 -13.94 4.66
C GLY A 695 -33.68 -13.90 5.64
N THR A 696 -34.01 -13.88 6.94
CA THR A 696 -33.02 -13.84 8.02
C THR A 696 -32.61 -15.23 8.48
N TYR A 697 -31.30 -15.45 8.58
CA TYR A 697 -30.72 -16.73 8.95
C TYR A 697 -29.81 -16.62 10.16
N LYS A 698 -29.91 -17.58 11.08
CA LYS A 698 -28.90 -17.83 12.11
C LYS A 698 -27.76 -18.65 11.53
N VAL A 699 -26.53 -18.29 11.89
CA VAL A 699 -25.34 -18.95 11.37
C VAL A 699 -24.76 -19.91 12.40
N ILE A 700 -24.62 -21.17 11.99
CA ILE A 700 -23.99 -22.24 12.77
C ILE A 700 -22.80 -22.79 12.01
N TRP A 701 -21.69 -22.98 12.69
CA TRP A 701 -20.52 -23.64 12.13
C TRP A 701 -20.42 -25.09 12.62
N GLU A 702 -20.35 -26.04 11.68
CA GLU A 702 -20.06 -27.45 11.90
C GLU A 702 -18.59 -27.79 11.59
N VAL A 703 -17.93 -28.47 12.53
CA VAL A 703 -16.54 -28.90 12.41
C VAL A 703 -16.36 -30.35 12.84
N ALA A 704 -15.53 -31.14 12.14
CA ALA A 704 -15.27 -32.55 12.49
C ALA A 704 -13.79 -32.90 12.59
N ARG A 705 -13.43 -33.61 13.68
CA ARG A 705 -12.04 -33.98 14.00
C ARG A 705 -11.66 -35.36 13.45
N GLY A 706 -10.47 -35.45 12.86
CA GLY A 706 -10.09 -36.58 12.01
C GLY A 706 -9.83 -37.93 12.66
N ILE A 707 -9.74 -38.01 13.99
CA ILE A 707 -9.51 -39.29 14.70
C ILE A 707 -10.84 -39.90 15.19
N THR A 708 -11.86 -39.09 15.49
CA THR A 708 -13.10 -39.55 16.12
C THR A 708 -14.34 -39.42 15.22
N GLN A 709 -14.24 -38.70 14.09
CA GLN A 709 -15.38 -38.28 13.24
C GLN A 709 -16.53 -37.58 14.00
N LYS A 710 -16.34 -37.23 15.26
CA LYS A 710 -17.32 -36.51 16.07
C LYS A 710 -17.46 -35.09 15.51
N LYS A 711 -18.70 -34.69 15.22
CA LYS A 711 -19.06 -33.34 14.79
C LYS A 711 -19.29 -32.44 16.01
N TYR A 712 -18.82 -31.21 15.92
CA TYR A 712 -19.05 -30.15 16.88
C TYR A 712 -19.76 -29.01 16.15
N TYR A 713 -20.67 -28.34 16.84
CA TYR A 713 -21.44 -27.22 16.31
C TYR A 713 -21.20 -25.99 17.18
N TYR A 714 -20.99 -24.86 16.53
CA TYR A 714 -20.91 -23.56 17.19
C TYR A 714 -22.00 -22.66 16.62
N GLU A 715 -22.92 -22.23 17.49
CA GLU A 715 -23.87 -21.17 17.14
C GLU A 715 -23.16 -19.84 17.38
N GLU A 716 -23.13 -19.00 16.35
CA GLU A 716 -22.70 -17.62 16.48
C GLU A 716 -23.97 -16.76 16.52
N GLU A 717 -24.05 -15.83 17.47
CA GLU A 717 -25.16 -14.87 17.56
C GLU A 717 -25.02 -13.81 16.47
N LYS A 718 -25.12 -14.24 15.21
CA LYS A 718 -25.13 -13.39 14.02
C LYS A 718 -26.28 -13.78 13.11
N GLU A 719 -26.98 -12.76 12.66
CA GLU A 719 -28.03 -12.86 11.66
C GLU A 719 -27.47 -12.39 10.31
N VAL A 720 -27.86 -13.09 9.26
CA VAL A 720 -27.56 -12.72 7.88
C VAL A 720 -28.88 -12.57 7.15
N GLU A 721 -29.08 -11.40 6.56
CA GLU A 721 -30.18 -11.12 5.65
C GLU A 721 -29.74 -11.48 4.23
N ILE A 722 -30.56 -12.28 3.55
CA ILE A 722 -30.29 -12.86 2.22
C ILE A 722 -31.40 -12.49 1.26
#